data_AF-A0A0G4FJS5-F1
#
_entry.id   AF-A0A0G4FJS5-F1
#
_cell.length_a   1.000
_cell.length_b   1.000
_cell.length_c   1.000
_cell.angle_alpha   90.00
_cell.angle_beta   90.00
_cell.angle_gamma   90.00
#
_symmetry.space_group_name_H-M   'P 1'
#
loop_
_entity.id
_entity.type
_entity.pdbx_description
1 polymer ?
#
loop_
_entity_poly.entity_id
_entity_poly.type
_entity_poly.pdbx_seq_one_letter_code
_entity_poly.pdbx_strand_id
1 'polypeptide(L)'
;MGGCAASKDVKDDPASTPRGRLQSTNSDERKVVQGGRSVKGPTAGGQTRAIAAMEKDKGASGLVSGAGGKQKKFGQIQPGQQSTDKDAAEVEAEKAQIRKHLSPRNKSVEDKAVLRQALKNHVVCSSLDEGEVDGLLDSMEFFLFKAGETVCKQGDMGSYFFIAFEGKFEVFVDGKKVNTMERGKAFGEIALILNGARSATVKAVTAGALYGVQRGAFREVLMHMSTRNFAENRQFLDGVKFFEGLTDKQKNMICNVLTVEKLQDKQVLVRQGEKGDKLFIVKEGTLEVAIEGKGVVRQLTKGEYFGERALIYDEPRSATVTAKGEAVCNCIGRDLLSQVLGDLQSVLFGNMKLIALQTNAFFAHFEKDKLATVAGSMDVREFIEGEAVVEKSTQNDGSAVRFVIVVDGEVSVKSPSGQATSLLRGQSFGEEYVKDPKKPFQHALVSKGHSKVALLTTSAVIRIFGGAAGEDAALAVEGALDFSSRKAALKKVYIFRNLADAQLDNLAKALKETKFQKGNNVIKQGEMGTKFFVIKNGEVAIYRSEKQIRTCGKGDYFGERALLYDEARTATVTVTSASVDVWAIDRGPFLSVLEGPMLEHLEERIALQDSKVSMSDLEVLRVVGRGTFGTVKLVKHKQTGTRYALKCMSKRRVIELNQQDRVQLEREILAENDHPFIIHLVRTFKDRDYLFFLTELVTGGELYDAIRQLDVLDRYQSQFYLASLILAIECLHDRNIVYRDLKPENVLLDSQGYCKLIDFGCAKKLGPGNRTYTILGTPHYMAPEIILGKGYGLSADIWALGVILFEFMCICLPFGHDAEDQMEIFRAVLTAKLAFPSSLKDRDAADLMKRLLCRVPEVRIGCSRNQLKDVKEHSFFSDFNYDRLIGRQMKPPLKPKAENYCDDDPGADEREVFKGPPLKDSYSWDAEF
;
A
#
# COMPACT_ATOMS: atom_id res chain seq x y z
N MET A 1 42.62 17.46 43.97
CA MET A 1 43.07 16.39 44.88
C MET A 1 42.60 15.10 44.24
N GLY A 2 43.42 14.40 43.46
CA GLY A 2 44.40 13.40 43.94
C GLY A 2 43.63 12.14 44.32
N GLY A 3 43.81 10.95 43.75
CA GLY A 3 44.74 10.43 42.75
C GLY A 3 44.48 8.92 42.62
N CYS A 4 45.18 8.27 41.68
CA CYS A 4 45.78 6.92 41.72
C CYS A 4 45.05 5.75 42.41
N ALA A 5 45.18 4.48 42.04
CA ALA A 5 45.82 3.72 40.97
C ALA A 5 45.68 2.24 41.43
N ALA A 6 45.60 1.27 40.53
CA ALA A 6 46.15 -0.06 40.78
C ALA A 6 46.42 -0.78 39.46
N SER A 7 47.72 -0.83 39.16
CA SER A 7 48.46 -1.49 38.09
C SER A 7 48.73 -2.97 38.35
N LYS A 8 49.15 -3.69 37.30
CA LYS A 8 50.39 -4.51 37.15
C LYS A 8 50.11 -5.71 36.23
N ASP A 9 50.97 -6.21 35.35
CA ASP A 9 52.27 -5.88 34.70
C ASP A 9 52.34 -6.94 33.55
N VAL A 10 53.03 -6.82 32.41
CA VAL A 10 54.49 -7.03 32.22
C VAL A 10 54.79 -7.03 30.69
N LYS A 11 55.67 -6.11 30.24
CA LYS A 11 56.80 -6.21 29.25
C LYS A 11 56.57 -6.68 27.79
N ASP A 12 57.27 -6.22 26.74
CA ASP A 12 58.47 -5.39 26.53
C ASP A 12 58.37 -4.71 25.13
N ASP A 13 58.98 -3.52 25.02
CA ASP A 13 59.25 -2.67 23.84
C ASP A 13 60.66 -3.03 23.26
N PRO A 14 61.34 -2.34 22.30
CA PRO A 14 60.95 -1.20 21.45
C PRO A 14 61.49 -1.18 19.98
N ALA A 15 60.90 -0.26 19.20
CA ALA A 15 61.48 0.72 18.25
C ALA A 15 62.54 0.40 17.16
N SER A 16 62.29 0.95 15.95
CA SER A 16 63.11 1.94 15.19
C SER A 16 63.43 1.62 13.70
N THR A 17 63.05 2.58 12.85
CA THR A 17 63.52 2.96 11.47
C THR A 17 65.06 3.18 11.37
N PRO A 18 65.75 3.49 10.21
CA PRO A 18 65.34 3.87 8.83
C PRO A 18 66.22 3.34 7.61
N ARG A 19 65.77 3.67 6.37
CA ARG A 19 66.44 3.98 5.06
C ARG A 19 67.84 3.42 4.60
N GLY A 20 67.88 3.00 3.32
CA GLY A 20 69.00 3.13 2.34
C GLY A 20 68.63 2.54 0.95
N ARG A 21 68.47 3.29 -0.17
CA ARG A 21 69.42 3.72 -1.25
C ARG A 21 70.12 2.54 -1.99
N LEU A 22 70.13 2.36 -3.33
CA LEU A 22 70.60 3.20 -4.47
C LEU A 22 70.28 2.56 -5.88
N GLN A 23 70.17 3.42 -6.92
CA GLN A 23 70.65 3.32 -8.34
C GLN A 23 70.10 2.23 -9.32
N SER A 24 69.95 2.40 -10.66
CA SER A 24 70.16 3.51 -11.62
C SER A 24 69.73 3.12 -13.07
N THR A 25 69.64 4.14 -13.94
CA THR A 25 69.67 4.18 -15.44
C THR A 25 68.50 3.60 -16.26
N ASN A 26 68.16 3.97 -17.52
CA ASN A 26 68.13 5.19 -18.37
C ASN A 26 67.77 4.72 -19.83
N SER A 27 67.01 5.50 -20.63
CA SER A 27 66.91 5.49 -22.14
C SER A 27 66.50 4.18 -22.89
N ASP A 28 65.83 4.12 -24.06
CA ASP A 28 65.31 5.08 -25.04
C ASP A 28 64.38 4.36 -26.07
N GLU A 29 63.51 5.16 -26.71
CA GLU A 29 63.01 5.14 -28.11
C GLU A 29 62.29 3.95 -28.83
N ARG A 30 60.99 4.19 -29.13
CA ARG A 30 60.29 4.37 -30.45
C ARG A 30 60.13 3.26 -31.55
N LYS A 31 58.92 3.36 -32.18
CA LYS A 31 58.40 2.93 -33.52
C LYS A 31 57.90 1.48 -33.64
N VAL A 32 56.60 1.18 -33.84
CA VAL A 32 55.65 1.41 -34.97
C VAL A 32 56.03 0.69 -36.27
N VAL A 33 55.13 -0.20 -36.76
CA VAL A 33 54.64 -0.47 -38.15
C VAL A 33 53.87 -1.82 -38.11
N GLN A 34 52.54 -1.92 -38.32
CA GLN A 34 51.68 -1.88 -39.54
C GLN A 34 51.65 -3.15 -40.42
N GLY A 35 50.42 -3.60 -40.75
CA GLY A 35 50.05 -4.51 -41.86
C GLY A 35 49.84 -5.98 -41.46
N GLY A 36 48.83 -6.75 -41.87
CA GLY A 36 47.77 -6.60 -42.88
C GLY A 36 47.45 -7.98 -43.49
N ARG A 37 46.17 -8.19 -43.88
CA ARG A 37 45.60 -9.24 -44.77
C ARG A 37 45.25 -10.64 -44.22
N SER A 38 43.93 -10.85 -44.07
CA SER A 38 43.03 -11.77 -44.82
C SER A 38 43.62 -13.02 -45.48
N VAL A 39 42.93 -14.17 -45.35
CA VAL A 39 42.35 -14.97 -46.46
C VAL A 39 41.67 -16.26 -45.94
N LYS A 40 40.39 -16.42 -46.35
CA LYS A 40 39.59 -17.62 -46.76
C LYS A 40 39.66 -18.95 -45.97
N GLY A 41 38.45 -19.51 -45.74
CA GLY A 41 38.21 -20.96 -45.48
C GLY A 41 38.60 -21.86 -46.67
N PRO A 42 38.23 -23.17 -46.73
CA PRO A 42 36.85 -23.64 -46.52
C PRO A 42 36.65 -25.12 -46.03
N THR A 43 35.38 -25.46 -45.73
CA THR A 43 34.62 -26.70 -46.06
C THR A 43 34.98 -28.11 -45.58
N ALA A 44 33.87 -28.89 -45.49
CA ALA A 44 33.68 -30.35 -45.45
C ALA A 44 33.67 -30.97 -44.03
N GLY A 45 32.67 -31.75 -43.59
CA GLY A 45 31.62 -32.49 -44.29
C GLY A 45 31.80 -33.99 -44.03
N GLY A 46 30.79 -34.66 -43.46
CA GLY A 46 30.75 -36.14 -43.28
C GLY A 46 30.19 -36.53 -41.92
N GLN A 47 28.88 -36.75 -41.79
CA GLN A 47 28.17 -38.02 -42.00
C GLN A 47 28.44 -39.12 -40.94
N THR A 48 27.46 -39.24 -40.04
CA THR A 48 26.70 -40.46 -39.69
C THR A 48 27.43 -41.79 -39.45
N ARG A 49 27.29 -42.31 -38.22
CA ARG A 49 26.86 -43.70 -38.00
C ARG A 49 26.30 -43.92 -36.59
N ALA A 50 25.10 -44.48 -36.55
CA ALA A 50 24.42 -44.97 -35.36
C ALA A 50 24.93 -46.37 -34.97
N ILE A 51 25.05 -46.63 -33.67
CA ILE A 51 24.98 -47.97 -33.08
C ILE A 51 24.21 -47.85 -31.77
N ALA A 52 23.17 -48.68 -31.63
CA ALA A 52 22.36 -48.83 -30.43
C ALA A 52 22.91 -49.96 -29.53
N ALA A 53 22.82 -49.79 -28.20
CA ALA A 53 22.07 -50.66 -27.27
C ALA A 53 22.67 -50.72 -25.84
N MET A 54 21.73 -50.83 -24.87
CA MET A 54 21.80 -51.39 -23.51
C MET A 54 22.11 -50.48 -22.29
N GLU A 55 21.00 -50.09 -21.65
CA GLU A 55 20.65 -50.05 -20.21
C GLU A 55 21.75 -50.20 -19.12
N LYS A 56 21.83 -49.21 -18.21
CA LYS A 56 21.30 -49.28 -16.82
C LYS A 56 21.79 -48.08 -15.97
N ASP A 57 20.80 -47.39 -15.42
CA ASP A 57 20.72 -46.89 -14.03
C ASP A 57 21.63 -45.75 -13.52
N LYS A 58 20.99 -44.86 -12.74
CA LYS A 58 21.50 -43.78 -11.87
C LYS A 58 21.83 -42.41 -12.50
N GLY A 59 21.07 -41.39 -12.08
CA GLY A 59 21.53 -39.99 -12.08
C GLY A 59 20.42 -38.98 -12.37
N ALA A 60 19.62 -38.61 -11.37
CA ALA A 60 18.75 -37.43 -11.47
C ALA A 60 19.60 -36.15 -11.29
N SER A 61 20.15 -35.66 -12.40
CA SER A 61 20.65 -34.30 -12.55
C SER A 61 20.59 -33.87 -14.02
N GLY A 62 19.55 -33.12 -14.38
CA GLY A 62 19.50 -32.30 -15.60
C GLY A 62 18.76 -31.01 -15.22
N LEU A 63 19.40 -29.83 -15.14
CA LEU A 63 19.82 -28.99 -16.26
C LEU A 63 18.76 -28.98 -17.36
N VAL A 64 17.74 -28.15 -17.16
CA VAL A 64 16.84 -27.71 -18.23
C VAL A 64 17.54 -26.57 -18.96
N SER A 65 18.16 -26.89 -20.09
CA SER A 65 18.58 -25.92 -21.09
C SER A 65 17.42 -25.63 -22.04
N GLY A 66 17.07 -24.35 -22.16
CA GLY A 66 16.50 -23.68 -23.32
C GLY A 66 15.57 -24.46 -24.25
N ALA A 67 14.26 -24.31 -24.03
CA ALA A 67 13.28 -24.31 -25.11
C ALA A 67 12.35 -23.10 -24.87
N GLY A 68 12.28 -22.20 -25.86
CA GLY A 68 11.40 -21.03 -25.87
C GLY A 68 9.92 -21.42 -25.92
N GLY A 69 9.41 -21.95 -24.83
CA GLY A 69 7.97 -22.03 -24.58
C GLY A 69 7.44 -20.63 -24.34
N LYS A 70 6.49 -20.19 -25.16
CA LYS A 70 5.73 -18.96 -24.89
C LYS A 70 5.02 -19.12 -23.55
N GLN A 71 5.59 -18.57 -22.47
CA GLN A 71 4.87 -18.41 -21.21
C GLN A 71 3.64 -17.52 -21.48
N LYS A 72 2.47 -18.04 -21.09
CA LYS A 72 1.14 -17.55 -21.43
C LYS A 72 0.78 -16.39 -20.49
N LYS A 73 0.21 -15.29 -21.01
CA LYS A 73 -0.40 -14.24 -20.17
C LYS A 73 -1.49 -14.88 -19.29
N PHE A 74 -1.51 -14.54 -17.99
CA PHE A 74 -2.43 -15.17 -17.04
C PHE A 74 -3.83 -14.54 -17.13
N GLY A 75 -4.86 -15.40 -17.08
CA GLY A 75 -6.25 -14.95 -17.13
C GLY A 75 -6.66 -14.20 -15.86
N GLN A 76 -7.34 -13.06 -16.03
CA GLN A 76 -7.83 -12.23 -14.93
C GLN A 76 -9.24 -12.66 -14.50
N ILE A 77 -9.49 -12.78 -13.20
CA ILE A 77 -10.85 -12.91 -12.65
C ILE A 77 -11.47 -11.51 -12.61
N GLN A 78 -12.37 -11.25 -13.54
CA GLN A 78 -13.11 -9.99 -13.55
C GLN A 78 -14.31 -10.05 -12.61
N PRO A 79 -14.68 -8.92 -12.00
CA PRO A 79 -15.70 -8.98 -10.98
C PRO A 79 -17.05 -9.04 -11.68
N GLY A 80 -17.78 -10.11 -11.44
CA GLY A 80 -18.87 -10.46 -12.34
C GLY A 80 -18.37 -10.89 -13.73
N GLN A 81 -17.71 -12.06 -13.79
CA GLN A 81 -18.41 -13.14 -14.49
C GLN A 81 -19.79 -13.31 -13.81
N GLN A 82 -20.66 -12.29 -13.88
CA GLN A 82 -22.09 -12.46 -13.83
C GLN A 82 -22.29 -12.96 -15.23
N SER A 83 -22.37 -14.28 -15.22
CA SER A 83 -23.37 -14.94 -15.96
C SER A 83 -24.07 -14.04 -16.99
N THR A 84 -23.74 -14.18 -18.27
CA THR A 84 -24.64 -13.70 -19.34
C THR A 84 -26.09 -14.05 -18.97
N ASP A 85 -27.12 -13.38 -19.50
CA ASP A 85 -28.52 -13.80 -19.21
C ASP A 85 -28.70 -15.32 -19.38
N LYS A 86 -27.95 -15.90 -20.31
CA LYS A 86 -27.77 -17.35 -20.50
C LYS A 86 -27.17 -18.05 -19.27
N ASP A 87 -25.98 -17.69 -18.84
CA ASP A 87 -25.36 -18.30 -17.65
C ASP A 87 -26.20 -18.05 -16.37
N ALA A 88 -26.99 -16.96 -16.31
CA ALA A 88 -27.80 -16.61 -15.14
C ALA A 88 -29.01 -17.53 -15.09
N ALA A 89 -29.61 -17.76 -16.27
CA ALA A 89 -30.59 -18.80 -16.49
C ALA A 89 -30.03 -20.20 -16.26
N GLU A 90 -28.77 -20.49 -16.61
CA GLU A 90 -28.11 -21.77 -16.32
C GLU A 90 -27.89 -21.98 -14.81
N VAL A 91 -27.44 -20.96 -14.09
CA VAL A 91 -27.36 -20.99 -12.62
C VAL A 91 -28.74 -21.20 -12.00
N GLU A 92 -29.76 -20.50 -12.49
CA GLU A 92 -31.12 -20.66 -11.97
C GLU A 92 -31.73 -22.02 -12.33
N ALA A 93 -31.36 -22.58 -13.48
CA ALA A 93 -31.70 -23.94 -13.89
C ALA A 93 -31.01 -24.99 -13.02
N GLU A 94 -29.71 -24.84 -12.71
CA GLU A 94 -28.97 -25.70 -11.77
C GLU A 94 -29.66 -25.66 -10.39
N LYS A 95 -29.98 -24.46 -9.87
CA LYS A 95 -30.70 -24.31 -8.61
C LYS A 95 -32.06 -25.00 -8.64
N ALA A 96 -32.85 -24.80 -9.69
CA ALA A 96 -34.15 -25.42 -9.83
C ALA A 96 -34.05 -26.94 -9.91
N GLN A 97 -33.02 -27.47 -10.57
CA GLN A 97 -32.74 -28.90 -10.62
C GLN A 97 -32.35 -29.46 -9.25
N ILE A 98 -31.37 -28.84 -8.57
CA ILE A 98 -30.89 -29.26 -7.26
C ILE A 98 -31.99 -29.17 -6.20
N ARG A 99 -32.83 -28.14 -6.24
CA ARG A 99 -33.95 -27.96 -5.30
C ARG A 99 -34.99 -29.08 -5.37
N LYS A 100 -35.09 -29.84 -6.47
CA LYS A 100 -35.97 -31.03 -6.53
C LYS A 100 -35.55 -32.12 -5.55
N HIS A 101 -34.28 -32.11 -5.14
CA HIS A 101 -33.71 -33.06 -4.19
C HIS A 101 -33.77 -32.56 -2.75
N LEU A 102 -34.23 -31.32 -2.52
CA LEU A 102 -34.31 -30.72 -1.19
C LEU A 102 -35.28 -31.51 -0.31
N SER A 103 -34.83 -31.88 0.88
CA SER A 103 -35.65 -32.57 1.87
C SER A 103 -35.48 -31.90 3.24
N PRO A 104 -36.57 -31.63 3.97
CA PRO A 104 -36.46 -31.09 5.32
C PRO A 104 -35.80 -32.12 6.25
N ARG A 105 -34.77 -31.69 6.98
CA ARG A 105 -34.12 -32.48 8.02
C ARG A 105 -33.50 -31.55 9.06
N ASN A 106 -33.84 -31.76 10.32
CA ASN A 106 -33.13 -31.12 11.41
C ASN A 106 -31.79 -31.81 11.63
N LYS A 107 -30.71 -31.04 11.74
CA LYS A 107 -29.36 -31.57 11.97
C LYS A 107 -29.24 -32.01 13.43
N SER A 108 -28.98 -33.29 13.67
CA SER A 108 -28.65 -33.77 15.03
C SER A 108 -27.27 -33.25 15.49
N VAL A 109 -26.92 -33.50 16.75
CA VAL A 109 -25.60 -33.16 17.28
C VAL A 109 -24.51 -33.93 16.53
N GLU A 110 -24.76 -35.19 16.20
CA GLU A 110 -23.88 -36.05 15.42
C GLU A 110 -23.76 -35.57 13.96
N ASP A 111 -24.87 -35.14 13.34
CA ASP A 111 -24.86 -34.54 12.00
C ASP A 111 -23.93 -33.31 11.98
N LYS A 112 -24.12 -32.39 12.95
CA LYS A 112 -23.30 -31.19 13.08
C LYS A 112 -21.82 -31.51 13.32
N ALA A 113 -21.50 -32.57 14.06
CA ALA A 113 -20.12 -32.99 14.30
C ALA A 113 -19.40 -33.45 13.02
N VAL A 114 -20.08 -34.27 12.20
CA VAL A 114 -19.51 -34.75 10.92
C VAL A 114 -19.30 -33.60 9.94
N LEU A 115 -20.29 -32.72 9.81
CA LEU A 115 -20.20 -31.56 8.92
C LEU A 115 -19.12 -30.57 9.36
N ARG A 116 -19.01 -30.32 10.67
CA ARG A 116 -17.93 -29.51 11.26
C ARG A 116 -16.55 -30.08 10.89
N GLN A 117 -16.35 -31.39 11.08
CA GLN A 117 -15.08 -32.02 10.74
C GLN A 117 -14.77 -31.92 9.24
N ALA A 118 -15.77 -32.09 8.38
CA ALA A 118 -15.62 -31.94 6.93
C ALA A 118 -15.22 -30.50 6.54
N LEU A 119 -15.83 -29.48 7.14
CA LEU A 119 -15.46 -28.08 6.93
C LEU A 119 -14.03 -27.78 7.41
N LYS A 120 -13.65 -28.22 8.62
CA LYS A 120 -12.29 -28.00 9.16
C LYS A 120 -11.20 -28.68 8.34
N ASN A 121 -11.51 -29.80 7.69
CA ASN A 121 -10.59 -30.52 6.81
C ASN A 121 -10.52 -29.93 5.39
N HIS A 122 -11.43 -29.03 5.03
CA HIS A 122 -11.52 -28.46 3.69
C HIS A 122 -10.60 -27.25 3.54
N VAL A 123 -9.89 -27.13 2.40
CA VAL A 123 -8.82 -26.13 2.20
C VAL A 123 -9.27 -24.68 2.38
N VAL A 124 -10.50 -24.36 1.96
CA VAL A 124 -11.06 -23.01 2.06
C VAL A 124 -11.61 -22.72 3.46
N CYS A 125 -12.12 -23.77 4.13
CA CYS A 125 -12.90 -23.63 5.36
C CYS A 125 -12.09 -23.97 6.62
N SER A 126 -10.87 -24.49 6.48
CA SER A 126 -10.01 -24.89 7.60
C SER A 126 -9.60 -23.73 8.50
N SER A 127 -9.55 -22.52 7.94
CA SER A 127 -9.22 -21.28 8.66
C SER A 127 -10.43 -20.62 9.34
N LEU A 128 -11.63 -21.21 9.22
CA LEU A 128 -12.84 -20.64 9.82
C LEU A 128 -12.86 -20.82 11.34
N ASP A 129 -13.27 -19.78 12.06
CA ASP A 129 -13.52 -19.88 13.50
C ASP A 129 -14.81 -20.67 13.81
N GLU A 130 -15.05 -21.01 15.07
CA GLU A 130 -16.22 -21.83 15.43
C GLU A 130 -17.55 -21.13 15.12
N GLY A 131 -17.64 -19.81 15.26
CA GLY A 131 -18.86 -19.06 14.96
C GLY A 131 -19.15 -19.00 13.46
N GLU A 132 -18.11 -18.83 12.63
CA GLU A 132 -18.18 -18.92 11.18
C GLU A 132 -18.64 -20.32 10.74
N VAL A 133 -18.08 -21.38 11.35
CA VAL A 133 -18.48 -22.76 11.06
C VAL A 133 -19.93 -23.00 11.46
N ASP A 134 -20.37 -22.57 12.65
CA ASP A 134 -21.76 -22.72 13.09
C ASP A 134 -22.73 -21.99 12.18
N GLY A 135 -22.43 -20.74 11.79
CA GLY A 135 -23.25 -20.00 10.82
C GLY A 135 -23.38 -20.73 9.48
N LEU A 136 -22.30 -21.36 9.00
CA LEU A 136 -22.35 -22.18 7.79
C LEU A 136 -23.18 -23.45 7.98
N LEU A 137 -22.99 -24.15 9.10
CA LEU A 137 -23.78 -25.34 9.43
C LEU A 137 -25.26 -25.04 9.50
N ASP A 138 -25.65 -23.90 10.05
CA ASP A 138 -27.05 -23.49 10.15
C ASP A 138 -27.62 -23.16 8.75
N SER A 139 -26.81 -22.58 7.86
CA SER A 139 -27.20 -22.30 6.46
C SER A 139 -27.24 -23.52 5.52
N MET A 140 -26.68 -24.67 5.93
CA MET A 140 -26.64 -25.87 5.07
C MET A 140 -28.01 -26.53 4.94
N GLU A 141 -28.40 -26.85 3.71
CA GLU A 141 -29.64 -27.54 3.34
C GLU A 141 -29.38 -29.03 3.10
N PHE A 142 -30.39 -29.88 3.28
CA PHE A 142 -30.26 -31.34 3.12
C PHE A 142 -30.88 -31.82 1.81
N PHE A 143 -30.15 -32.65 1.06
CA PHE A 143 -30.54 -33.12 -0.27
C PHE A 143 -30.46 -34.64 -0.38
N LEU A 144 -31.45 -35.25 -1.02
CA LEU A 144 -31.54 -36.70 -1.26
C LEU A 144 -31.46 -37.02 -2.75
N PHE A 145 -30.54 -37.92 -3.09
CA PHE A 145 -30.32 -38.40 -4.45
C PHE A 145 -30.55 -39.91 -4.54
N LYS A 146 -31.22 -40.34 -5.60
CA LYS A 146 -31.34 -41.76 -5.96
C LYS A 146 -30.08 -42.22 -6.71
N ALA A 147 -29.83 -43.52 -6.66
CA ALA A 147 -28.76 -44.12 -7.46
C ALA A 147 -28.93 -43.78 -8.95
N GLY A 148 -27.85 -43.39 -9.60
CA GLY A 148 -27.80 -42.96 -11.00
C GLY A 148 -28.06 -41.47 -11.25
N GLU A 149 -28.58 -40.74 -10.26
CA GLU A 149 -28.86 -39.30 -10.44
C GLU A 149 -27.56 -38.48 -10.49
N THR A 150 -27.59 -37.44 -11.32
CA THR A 150 -26.45 -36.52 -11.50
C THR A 150 -26.66 -35.30 -10.59
N VAL A 151 -25.67 -35.03 -9.74
CA VAL A 151 -25.69 -33.89 -8.82
C VAL A 151 -25.32 -32.61 -9.57
N CYS A 152 -24.23 -32.65 -10.34
CA CYS A 152 -23.80 -31.57 -11.22
C CYS A 152 -23.04 -32.14 -12.42
N LYS A 153 -22.97 -31.38 -13.54
CA LYS A 153 -22.19 -31.76 -14.72
C LYS A 153 -21.03 -30.81 -14.95
N GLN A 154 -19.96 -31.34 -15.50
CA GLN A 154 -18.80 -30.56 -15.94
C GLN A 154 -19.25 -29.53 -17.00
N GLY A 155 -18.79 -28.29 -16.86
CA GLY A 155 -19.17 -27.18 -17.72
C GLY A 155 -20.38 -26.38 -17.22
N ASP A 156 -21.28 -26.98 -16.42
CA ASP A 156 -22.43 -26.25 -15.87
C ASP A 156 -21.97 -25.18 -14.89
N MET A 157 -22.62 -24.02 -14.86
CA MET A 157 -22.34 -22.98 -13.87
C MET A 157 -22.76 -23.46 -12.48
N GLY A 158 -21.81 -23.52 -11.55
CA GLY A 158 -22.04 -24.05 -10.20
C GLY A 158 -22.41 -22.99 -9.16
N SER A 159 -23.45 -23.20 -8.36
CA SER A 159 -23.84 -22.29 -7.27
C SER A 159 -23.78 -22.88 -5.86
N TYR A 160 -23.57 -24.20 -5.74
CA TYR A 160 -23.58 -24.93 -4.46
C TYR A 160 -22.24 -25.57 -4.13
N PHE A 161 -21.92 -25.59 -2.85
CA PHE A 161 -20.93 -26.46 -2.23
C PHE A 161 -21.63 -27.56 -1.49
N PHE A 162 -21.12 -28.79 -1.60
CA PHE A 162 -21.72 -29.97 -1.01
C PHE A 162 -20.74 -30.73 -0.12
N ILE A 163 -21.28 -31.35 0.92
CA ILE A 163 -20.61 -32.34 1.76
C ILE A 163 -21.40 -33.64 1.65
N ALA A 164 -20.73 -34.71 1.22
CA ALA A 164 -21.30 -36.04 1.20
C ALA A 164 -21.59 -36.52 2.61
N PHE A 165 -22.82 -36.94 2.86
CA PHE A 165 -23.28 -37.36 4.19
C PHE A 165 -23.62 -38.85 4.23
N GLU A 166 -24.31 -39.35 3.22
CA GLU A 166 -24.65 -40.77 3.06
C GLU A 166 -24.50 -41.19 1.59
N GLY A 167 -24.23 -42.49 1.37
CA GLY A 167 -24.06 -43.05 0.03
C GLY A 167 -22.69 -42.76 -0.60
N LYS A 168 -22.54 -43.18 -1.86
CA LYS A 168 -21.31 -43.01 -2.65
C LYS A 168 -21.57 -42.18 -3.89
N PHE A 169 -20.66 -41.25 -4.18
CA PHE A 169 -20.73 -40.37 -5.34
C PHE A 169 -19.45 -40.49 -6.17
N GLU A 170 -19.57 -40.68 -7.48
CA GLU A 170 -18.42 -40.75 -8.39
C GLU A 170 -18.21 -39.44 -9.13
N VAL A 171 -16.94 -39.09 -9.31
CA VAL A 171 -16.48 -37.86 -9.96
C VAL A 171 -15.88 -38.21 -11.31
N PHE A 172 -16.34 -37.53 -12.36
CA PHE A 172 -15.89 -37.71 -13.72
C PHE A 172 -15.36 -36.40 -14.30
N VAL A 173 -14.19 -36.43 -14.92
CA VAL A 173 -13.60 -35.33 -15.69
C VAL A 173 -13.37 -35.83 -17.11
N ASP A 174 -13.87 -35.08 -18.10
CA ASP A 174 -13.85 -35.45 -19.52
C ASP A 174 -14.39 -36.87 -19.76
N GLY A 175 -15.45 -37.22 -19.01
CA GLY A 175 -16.09 -38.54 -19.06
C GLY A 175 -15.31 -39.68 -18.38
N LYS A 176 -14.09 -39.44 -17.90
CA LYS A 176 -13.29 -40.44 -17.19
C LYS A 176 -13.51 -40.34 -15.68
N LYS A 177 -13.73 -41.47 -15.01
CA LYS A 177 -13.82 -41.53 -13.55
C LYS A 177 -12.46 -41.16 -12.95
N VAL A 178 -12.42 -40.09 -12.16
CA VAL A 178 -11.21 -39.60 -11.49
C VAL A 178 -11.23 -39.83 -9.98
N ASN A 179 -12.41 -39.91 -9.35
CA ASN A 179 -12.51 -40.04 -7.89
C ASN A 179 -13.85 -40.64 -7.43
N THR A 180 -13.92 -41.07 -6.17
CA THR A 180 -15.14 -41.48 -5.47
C THR A 180 -15.22 -40.77 -4.12
N MET A 181 -16.33 -40.11 -3.85
CA MET A 181 -16.63 -39.35 -2.63
C MET A 181 -17.60 -40.12 -1.74
N GLU A 182 -17.27 -40.16 -0.46
CA GLU A 182 -18.03 -40.82 0.61
C GLU A 182 -18.18 -39.84 1.79
N ARG A 183 -18.82 -40.29 2.87
CA ARG A 183 -19.17 -39.46 4.03
C ARG A 183 -18.01 -38.57 4.52
N GLY A 184 -18.29 -37.28 4.66
CA GLY A 184 -17.34 -36.25 5.11
C GLY A 184 -16.45 -35.64 4.03
N LYS A 185 -16.53 -36.11 2.77
CA LYS A 185 -15.85 -35.47 1.63
C LYS A 185 -16.70 -34.32 1.09
N ALA A 186 -16.05 -33.20 0.77
CA ALA A 186 -16.70 -32.01 0.23
C ALA A 186 -16.28 -31.74 -1.21
N PHE A 187 -17.14 -31.08 -1.98
CA PHE A 187 -16.87 -30.67 -3.36
C PHE A 187 -17.69 -29.43 -3.76
N GLY A 188 -17.27 -28.78 -4.84
CA GLY A 188 -17.92 -27.58 -5.35
C GLY A 188 -17.39 -26.30 -4.72
N GLU A 189 -16.18 -26.35 -4.19
CA GLU A 189 -15.47 -25.26 -3.53
C GLU A 189 -15.16 -24.08 -4.46
N ILE A 190 -14.92 -24.33 -5.75
CA ILE A 190 -14.78 -23.27 -6.77
C ILE A 190 -16.03 -22.40 -6.75
N ALA A 191 -17.20 -23.01 -6.67
CA ALA A 191 -18.48 -22.31 -6.67
C ALA A 191 -18.69 -21.46 -5.41
N LEU A 192 -17.90 -21.62 -4.33
CA LEU A 192 -17.91 -20.74 -3.16
C LEU A 192 -17.10 -19.46 -3.40
N ILE A 193 -15.92 -19.62 -4.01
CA ILE A 193 -14.94 -18.54 -4.17
C ILE A 193 -15.24 -17.73 -5.45
N LEU A 194 -15.54 -18.41 -6.54
CA LEU A 194 -15.69 -17.87 -7.89
C LEU A 194 -17.06 -18.22 -8.50
N ASN A 195 -17.52 -17.39 -9.44
CA ASN A 195 -18.61 -17.78 -10.32
C ASN A 195 -18.03 -18.55 -11.50
N GLY A 196 -17.85 -19.87 -11.34
CA GLY A 196 -17.20 -20.72 -12.32
C GLY A 196 -18.05 -21.91 -12.74
N ALA A 197 -17.77 -22.40 -13.95
CA ALA A 197 -18.24 -23.70 -14.42
C ALA A 197 -17.68 -24.82 -13.54
N ARG A 198 -18.44 -25.90 -13.36
CA ARG A 198 -17.98 -27.11 -12.68
C ARG A 198 -16.84 -27.74 -13.48
N SER A 199 -15.76 -28.08 -12.79
CA SER A 199 -14.63 -28.80 -13.39
C SER A 199 -14.89 -30.30 -13.58
N ALA A 200 -15.94 -30.84 -12.95
CA ALA A 200 -16.26 -32.26 -13.00
C ALA A 200 -17.77 -32.52 -12.94
N THR A 201 -18.16 -33.70 -13.44
CA THR A 201 -19.51 -34.26 -13.28
C THR A 201 -19.54 -35.16 -12.05
N VAL A 202 -20.55 -35.00 -11.19
CA VAL A 202 -20.72 -35.82 -9.97
C VAL A 202 -22.03 -36.60 -10.05
N LYS A 203 -21.96 -37.92 -9.85
CA LYS A 203 -23.12 -38.83 -9.90
C LYS A 203 -23.26 -39.67 -8.64
N ALA A 204 -24.48 -39.85 -8.16
CA ALA A 204 -24.80 -40.77 -7.08
C ALA A 204 -24.73 -42.21 -7.61
N VAL A 205 -23.90 -43.06 -7.01
CA VAL A 205 -23.81 -44.50 -7.37
C VAL A 205 -24.82 -45.31 -6.57
N THR A 206 -24.99 -44.96 -5.31
CA THR A 206 -26.05 -45.48 -4.44
C THR A 206 -27.07 -44.39 -4.16
N ALA A 207 -28.22 -44.75 -3.56
CA ALA A 207 -29.01 -43.72 -2.87
C ALA A 207 -28.09 -43.03 -1.85
N GLY A 208 -28.13 -41.71 -1.80
CA GLY A 208 -27.18 -40.92 -1.03
C GLY A 208 -27.73 -39.56 -0.65
N ALA A 209 -27.12 -38.98 0.38
CA ALA A 209 -27.52 -37.69 0.93
C ALA A 209 -26.35 -36.72 0.95
N LEU A 210 -26.63 -35.46 0.62
CA LEU A 210 -25.67 -34.37 0.67
C LEU A 210 -26.20 -33.25 1.58
N TYR A 211 -25.31 -32.58 2.30
CA TYR A 211 -25.57 -31.25 2.82
C TYR A 211 -24.97 -30.22 1.89
N GLY A 212 -25.76 -29.23 1.46
CA GLY A 212 -25.34 -28.21 0.52
C GLY A 212 -25.51 -26.79 1.05
N VAL A 213 -24.61 -25.89 0.71
CA VAL A 213 -24.76 -24.45 0.97
C VAL A 213 -24.60 -23.67 -0.33
N GLN A 214 -25.46 -22.68 -0.53
CA GLN A 214 -25.36 -21.78 -1.67
C GLN A 214 -24.21 -20.79 -1.50
N ARG A 215 -23.57 -20.42 -2.60
CA ARG A 215 -22.52 -19.38 -2.62
C ARG A 215 -22.95 -18.08 -1.95
N GLY A 216 -24.16 -17.60 -2.24
CA GLY A 216 -24.70 -16.37 -1.66
C GLY A 216 -24.73 -16.46 -0.13
N ALA A 217 -25.38 -17.50 0.40
CA ALA A 217 -25.45 -17.76 1.83
C ALA A 217 -24.06 -17.93 2.46
N PHE A 218 -23.16 -18.68 1.82
CA PHE A 218 -21.78 -18.86 2.30
C PHE A 218 -21.04 -17.52 2.43
N ARG A 219 -21.10 -16.67 1.39
CA ARG A 219 -20.44 -15.36 1.39
C ARG A 219 -21.07 -14.40 2.40
N GLU A 220 -22.40 -14.43 2.53
CA GLU A 220 -23.11 -13.64 3.53
C GLU A 220 -22.70 -14.05 4.94
N VAL A 221 -22.62 -15.34 5.24
CA VAL A 221 -22.14 -15.83 6.55
C VAL A 221 -20.73 -15.32 6.83
N LEU A 222 -19.77 -15.50 5.90
CA LEU A 222 -18.40 -15.02 6.10
C LEU A 222 -18.32 -13.51 6.26
N MET A 223 -19.05 -12.75 5.44
CA MET A 223 -19.06 -11.29 5.50
C MET A 223 -19.69 -10.79 6.81
N HIS A 224 -20.84 -11.33 7.20
CA HIS A 224 -21.56 -10.92 8.41
C HIS A 224 -20.81 -11.31 9.67
N MET A 225 -20.24 -12.53 9.73
CA MET A 225 -19.44 -12.96 10.88
C MET A 225 -18.16 -12.14 11.01
N SER A 226 -17.41 -11.94 9.92
CA SER A 226 -16.21 -11.11 9.93
C SER A 226 -16.50 -9.66 10.33
N THR A 227 -17.56 -9.06 9.76
CA THR A 227 -17.95 -7.68 10.07
C THR A 227 -18.46 -7.55 11.50
N ARG A 228 -19.27 -8.50 11.98
CA ARG A 228 -19.78 -8.51 13.36
C ARG A 228 -18.63 -8.70 14.35
N ASN A 229 -17.78 -9.70 14.15
CA ASN A 229 -16.62 -9.96 15.01
C ASN A 229 -15.70 -8.74 15.08
N PHE A 230 -15.42 -8.10 13.94
CA PHE A 230 -14.63 -6.88 13.91
C PHE A 230 -15.32 -5.73 14.65
N ALA A 231 -16.61 -5.49 14.40
CA ALA A 231 -17.37 -4.42 15.05
C ALA A 231 -17.46 -4.62 16.58
N GLU A 232 -17.73 -5.85 17.03
CA GLU A 232 -17.76 -6.21 18.44
C GLU A 232 -16.39 -6.00 19.08
N ASN A 233 -15.31 -6.49 18.45
CA ASN A 233 -13.96 -6.30 18.96
C ASN A 233 -13.55 -4.81 18.97
N ARG A 234 -13.95 -4.04 17.96
CA ARG A 234 -13.68 -2.60 17.87
C ARG A 234 -14.41 -1.83 18.96
N GLN A 235 -15.71 -2.04 19.10
CA GLN A 235 -16.54 -1.42 20.13
C GLN A 235 -16.02 -1.76 21.52
N PHE A 236 -15.62 -3.02 21.72
CA PHE A 236 -15.00 -3.48 22.95
C PHE A 236 -13.68 -2.76 23.22
N LEU A 237 -12.76 -2.72 22.24
CA LEU A 237 -11.46 -2.05 22.38
C LEU A 237 -11.58 -0.54 22.62
N ASP A 238 -12.62 0.13 22.09
CA ASP A 238 -12.85 1.55 22.36
C ASP A 238 -13.23 1.83 23.82
N GLY A 239 -13.82 0.85 24.51
CA GLY A 239 -14.07 0.93 25.95
C GLY A 239 -12.84 0.67 26.82
N VAL A 240 -11.73 0.19 26.24
CA VAL A 240 -10.52 -0.18 26.98
C VAL A 240 -9.64 1.05 27.18
N LYS A 241 -9.60 1.58 28.41
CA LYS A 241 -8.79 2.76 28.80
C LYS A 241 -7.32 2.67 28.40
N PHE A 242 -6.75 1.47 28.42
CA PHE A 242 -5.36 1.23 28.03
C PHE A 242 -5.05 1.70 26.59
N PHE A 243 -5.99 1.55 25.67
CA PHE A 243 -5.81 1.88 24.24
C PHE A 243 -6.34 3.26 23.85
N GLU A 244 -6.74 4.11 24.79
CA GLU A 244 -7.29 5.44 24.52
C GLU A 244 -6.31 6.33 23.72
N GLY A 245 -4.99 6.17 23.93
CA GLY A 245 -3.95 6.92 23.22
C GLY A 245 -3.63 6.41 21.80
N LEU A 246 -4.33 5.38 21.32
CA LEU A 246 -4.15 4.84 19.97
C LEU A 246 -5.12 5.48 18.97
N THR A 247 -4.62 5.72 17.76
CA THR A 247 -5.44 6.17 16.63
C THR A 247 -6.40 5.06 16.17
N ASP A 248 -7.48 5.43 15.46
CA ASP A 248 -8.42 4.45 14.90
C ASP A 248 -7.73 3.40 14.03
N LYS A 249 -6.76 3.81 13.21
CA LYS A 249 -5.97 2.89 12.37
C LYS A 249 -5.23 1.86 13.22
N GLN A 250 -4.58 2.28 14.30
CA GLN A 250 -3.83 1.39 15.20
C GLN A 250 -4.76 0.45 15.97
N LYS A 251 -5.92 0.94 16.44
CA LYS A 251 -6.91 0.09 17.10
C LYS A 251 -7.52 -0.94 16.13
N ASN A 252 -7.78 -0.56 14.88
CA ASN A 252 -8.22 -1.49 13.83
C ASN A 252 -7.19 -2.60 13.59
N MET A 253 -5.90 -2.25 13.56
CA MET A 253 -4.81 -3.23 13.43
C MET A 253 -4.80 -4.23 14.59
N ILE A 254 -4.96 -3.76 15.83
CA ILE A 254 -5.06 -4.65 17.00
C ILE A 254 -6.29 -5.57 16.88
N CYS A 255 -7.46 -5.03 16.50
CA CYS A 255 -8.71 -5.80 16.39
C CYS A 255 -8.56 -7.06 15.52
N ASN A 256 -7.75 -6.98 14.47
CA ASN A 256 -7.54 -8.07 13.52
C ASN A 256 -6.61 -9.16 14.05
N VAL A 257 -5.77 -8.88 15.06
CA VAL A 257 -4.77 -9.82 15.60
C VAL A 257 -5.09 -10.31 17.02
N LEU A 258 -6.17 -9.83 17.63
CA LEU A 258 -6.63 -10.32 18.93
C LEU A 258 -6.97 -11.80 18.84
N THR A 259 -6.41 -12.58 19.76
CA THR A 259 -6.77 -14.00 19.94
C THR A 259 -7.74 -14.14 21.10
N VAL A 260 -8.58 -15.18 21.06
CA VAL A 260 -9.58 -15.45 22.10
C VAL A 260 -9.14 -16.61 22.96
N GLU A 261 -9.15 -16.43 24.27
CA GLU A 261 -8.88 -17.46 25.29
C GLU A 261 -10.18 -17.77 26.03
N LYS A 262 -10.60 -19.03 26.01
CA LYS A 262 -11.79 -19.52 26.73
C LYS A 262 -11.33 -20.25 27.97
N LEU A 263 -11.94 -19.93 29.10
CA LEU A 263 -11.57 -20.44 30.42
C LEU A 263 -12.74 -21.16 31.06
N GLN A 264 -12.44 -22.29 31.69
CA GLN A 264 -13.37 -23.03 32.53
C GLN A 264 -13.30 -22.55 33.98
N ASP A 265 -14.30 -22.89 34.80
CA ASP A 265 -14.30 -22.56 36.22
C ASP A 265 -13.01 -23.02 36.91
N LYS A 266 -12.43 -22.14 37.73
CA LYS A 266 -11.17 -22.35 38.47
C LYS A 266 -9.93 -22.54 37.60
N GLN A 267 -10.01 -22.36 36.29
CA GLN A 267 -8.82 -22.40 35.43
C GLN A 267 -7.92 -21.20 35.72
N VAL A 268 -6.66 -21.48 36.05
CA VAL A 268 -5.64 -20.44 36.26
C VAL A 268 -5.14 -19.97 34.91
N LEU A 269 -5.29 -18.68 34.62
CA LEU A 269 -4.84 -18.06 33.38
C LEU A 269 -3.37 -17.61 33.47
N VAL A 270 -2.98 -17.02 34.60
CA VAL A 270 -1.59 -16.63 34.88
C VAL A 270 -1.26 -16.84 36.35
N ARG A 271 0.01 -17.08 36.68
CA ARG A 271 0.50 -17.23 38.05
C ARG A 271 1.40 -16.07 38.46
N GLN A 272 1.28 -15.64 39.71
CA GLN A 272 2.18 -14.65 40.29
C GLN A 272 3.64 -15.11 40.16
N GLY A 273 4.53 -14.19 39.78
CA GLY A 273 5.96 -14.42 39.62
C GLY A 273 6.36 -14.99 38.26
N GLU A 274 5.43 -15.50 37.44
CA GLU A 274 5.77 -15.99 36.11
C GLU A 274 6.08 -14.84 35.15
N LYS A 275 6.93 -15.10 34.15
CA LYS A 275 7.22 -14.11 33.11
C LYS A 275 5.96 -13.90 32.27
N GLY A 276 5.48 -12.66 32.19
CA GLY A 276 4.33 -12.29 31.38
C GLY A 276 4.73 -11.64 30.06
N ASP A 277 4.13 -12.09 28.97
CA ASP A 277 4.31 -11.52 27.63
C ASP A 277 2.97 -11.14 26.95
N LYS A 278 1.85 -11.35 27.64
CA LYS A 278 0.49 -11.13 27.11
C LYS A 278 -0.32 -10.14 27.93
N LEU A 279 -1.12 -9.33 27.25
CA LEU A 279 -2.24 -8.60 27.82
C LEU A 279 -3.51 -9.42 27.65
N PHE A 280 -4.35 -9.42 28.68
CA PHE A 280 -5.67 -10.03 28.68
C PHE A 280 -6.72 -8.98 28.99
N ILE A 281 -7.83 -9.04 28.27
CA ILE A 281 -8.96 -8.13 28.41
C ILE A 281 -10.21 -9.00 28.52
N VAL A 282 -10.95 -8.86 29.62
CA VAL A 282 -12.12 -9.70 29.90
C VAL A 282 -13.23 -9.33 28.92
N LYS A 283 -13.60 -10.27 28.04
CA LYS A 283 -14.70 -10.11 27.09
C LYS A 283 -16.03 -10.52 27.74
N GLU A 284 -16.03 -11.66 28.43
CA GLU A 284 -17.19 -12.25 29.12
C GLU A 284 -16.75 -13.01 30.38
N GLY A 285 -17.67 -13.14 31.35
CA GLY A 285 -17.41 -13.81 32.63
C GLY A 285 -16.65 -12.95 33.65
N THR A 286 -16.16 -13.61 34.70
CA THR A 286 -15.47 -12.98 35.83
C THR A 286 -14.15 -13.68 36.12
N LEU A 287 -13.10 -12.90 36.38
CA LEU A 287 -11.82 -13.41 36.84
C LEU A 287 -11.53 -12.94 38.26
N GLU A 288 -10.95 -13.79 39.09
CA GLU A 288 -10.43 -13.47 40.42
C GLU A 288 -8.92 -13.26 40.37
N VAL A 289 -8.48 -12.15 40.95
CA VAL A 289 -7.05 -11.79 41.06
C VAL A 289 -6.62 -11.99 42.50
N ALA A 290 -5.67 -12.88 42.72
CA ALA A 290 -5.14 -13.22 44.04
C ALA A 290 -3.65 -12.92 44.13
N ILE A 291 -3.23 -12.34 45.26
CA ILE A 291 -1.83 -12.09 45.58
C ILE A 291 -1.44 -12.98 46.76
N GLU A 292 -0.31 -13.67 46.62
CA GLU A 292 0.25 -14.51 47.67
C GLU A 292 0.41 -13.71 48.98
N GLY A 293 -0.10 -14.27 50.08
CA GLY A 293 -0.14 -13.60 51.39
C GLY A 293 -1.25 -12.57 51.59
N LYS A 294 -1.98 -12.16 50.55
CA LYS A 294 -3.12 -11.22 50.64
C LYS A 294 -4.48 -11.82 50.27
N GLY A 295 -4.49 -13.01 49.64
CA GLY A 295 -5.71 -13.63 49.15
C GLY A 295 -6.26 -12.94 47.91
N VAL A 296 -7.58 -13.04 47.67
CA VAL A 296 -8.24 -12.39 46.53
C VAL A 296 -8.29 -10.87 46.80
N VAL A 297 -7.64 -10.10 45.92
CA VAL A 297 -7.49 -8.64 46.07
C VAL A 297 -8.46 -7.86 45.19
N ARG A 298 -8.92 -8.45 44.08
CA ARG A 298 -9.94 -7.86 43.20
C ARG A 298 -10.58 -8.91 42.29
N GLN A 299 -11.74 -8.56 41.72
CA GLN A 299 -12.35 -9.27 40.61
C GLN A 299 -12.28 -8.42 39.35
N LEU A 300 -12.12 -9.05 38.19
CA LEU A 300 -12.14 -8.40 36.88
C LEU A 300 -13.37 -8.86 36.11
N THR A 301 -14.04 -7.91 35.50
CA THR A 301 -15.27 -8.04 34.74
C THR A 301 -15.10 -7.44 33.34
N LYS A 302 -16.14 -7.53 32.51
CA LYS A 302 -16.10 -7.12 31.09
C LYS A 302 -15.50 -5.72 30.90
N GLY A 303 -14.49 -5.64 30.03
CA GLY A 303 -13.77 -4.40 29.66
C GLY A 303 -12.55 -4.10 30.54
N GLU A 304 -12.43 -4.77 31.70
CA GLU A 304 -11.23 -4.68 32.53
C GLU A 304 -10.12 -5.57 31.99
N TYR A 305 -8.88 -5.21 32.29
CA TYR A 305 -7.70 -5.83 31.72
C TYR A 305 -6.60 -6.04 32.76
N PHE A 306 -5.65 -6.90 32.42
CA PHE A 306 -4.42 -7.09 33.18
C PHE A 306 -3.29 -7.58 32.28
N GLY A 307 -2.05 -7.30 32.72
CA GLY A 307 -0.85 -7.70 32.00
C GLY A 307 -0.21 -6.61 31.16
N GLU A 308 -0.75 -5.40 31.22
CA GLU A 308 -0.22 -4.18 30.63
C GLU A 308 1.21 -3.88 31.11
N ARG A 309 1.50 -4.11 32.40
CA ARG A 309 2.85 -3.93 32.95
C ARG A 309 3.84 -4.93 32.38
N ALA A 310 3.39 -6.17 32.21
CA ALA A 310 4.21 -7.20 31.61
C ALA A 310 4.46 -6.89 30.12
N LEU A 311 3.49 -6.31 29.40
CA LEU A 311 3.72 -5.87 28.02
C LEU A 311 4.71 -4.71 27.89
N ILE A 312 4.57 -3.69 28.74
CA ILE A 312 5.32 -2.42 28.63
C ILE A 312 6.70 -2.51 29.29
N TYR A 313 6.81 -3.15 30.46
CA TYR A 313 7.97 -3.05 31.35
C TYR A 313 8.75 -4.36 31.53
N ASP A 314 8.38 -5.44 30.83
CA ASP A 314 8.95 -6.79 31.00
C ASP A 314 8.95 -7.29 32.46
N GLU A 315 7.95 -6.87 33.23
CA GLU A 315 7.79 -7.28 34.63
C GLU A 315 7.12 -8.65 34.76
N PRO A 316 7.51 -9.46 35.77
CA PRO A 316 6.78 -10.68 36.11
C PRO A 316 5.35 -10.36 36.56
N ARG A 317 4.45 -11.34 36.46
CA ARG A 317 3.06 -11.19 36.89
C ARG A 317 3.01 -10.86 38.38
N SER A 318 2.35 -9.77 38.74
CA SER A 318 2.21 -9.32 40.13
C SER A 318 1.16 -10.09 40.93
N ALA A 319 0.33 -10.90 40.26
CA ALA A 319 -0.77 -11.63 40.87
C ALA A 319 -1.09 -12.90 40.05
N THR A 320 -1.73 -13.87 40.71
CA THR A 320 -2.36 -15.02 40.06
C THR A 320 -3.76 -14.63 39.62
N VAL A 321 -4.16 -14.99 38.40
CA VAL A 321 -5.51 -14.72 37.89
C VAL A 321 -6.19 -16.03 37.51
N THR A 322 -7.39 -16.24 38.06
CA THR A 322 -8.15 -17.48 37.93
C THR A 322 -9.58 -17.17 37.49
N ALA A 323 -10.16 -18.00 36.61
CA ALA A 323 -11.55 -17.84 36.21
C ALA A 323 -12.52 -18.25 37.33
N LYS A 324 -13.61 -17.48 37.47
CA LYS A 324 -14.74 -17.78 38.36
C LYS A 324 -15.97 -18.05 37.51
N GLY A 325 -16.28 -19.32 37.28
CA GLY A 325 -17.17 -19.77 36.22
C GLY A 325 -16.49 -19.77 34.85
N GLU A 326 -17.30 -19.92 33.79
CA GLU A 326 -16.81 -19.77 32.42
C GLU A 326 -16.48 -18.31 32.13
N ALA A 327 -15.32 -18.06 31.52
CA ALA A 327 -14.87 -16.73 31.14
C ALA A 327 -14.21 -16.73 29.77
N VAL A 328 -14.27 -15.59 29.08
CA VAL A 328 -13.66 -15.39 27.77
C VAL A 328 -12.82 -14.13 27.81
N CYS A 329 -11.56 -14.24 27.40
CA CYS A 329 -10.63 -13.13 27.31
C CYS A 329 -10.17 -12.91 25.88
N ASN A 330 -10.12 -11.66 25.44
CA ASN A 330 -9.29 -11.28 24.30
C ASN A 330 -7.85 -11.12 24.81
N CYS A 331 -6.88 -11.64 24.07
CA CYS A 331 -5.48 -11.54 24.43
C CYS A 331 -4.59 -11.16 23.24
N ILE A 332 -3.46 -10.53 23.57
CA ILE A 332 -2.43 -10.15 22.61
C ILE A 332 -1.05 -10.26 23.25
N GLY A 333 -0.13 -10.91 22.55
CA GLY A 333 1.26 -11.06 22.97
C GLY A 333 2.14 -9.86 22.57
N ARG A 334 3.22 -9.63 23.30
CA ARG A 334 4.18 -8.55 23.06
C ARG A 334 4.77 -8.61 21.67
N ASP A 335 5.22 -9.78 21.23
CA ASP A 335 5.88 -9.93 19.93
C ASP A 335 4.93 -9.58 18.77
N LEU A 336 3.69 -10.07 18.82
CA LEU A 336 2.68 -9.78 17.82
C LEU A 336 2.27 -8.29 17.85
N LEU A 337 2.09 -7.73 19.05
CA LEU A 337 1.79 -6.31 19.20
C LEU A 337 2.92 -5.42 18.68
N SER A 338 4.17 -5.79 18.95
CA SER A 338 5.37 -5.11 18.46
C SER A 338 5.53 -5.22 16.95
N GLN A 339 5.17 -6.35 16.35
CA GLN A 339 5.17 -6.48 14.88
C GLN A 339 4.11 -5.60 14.22
N VAL A 340 2.95 -5.45 14.85
CA VAL A 340 1.81 -4.70 14.30
C VAL A 340 1.96 -3.19 14.50
N LEU A 341 2.32 -2.76 15.72
CA LEU A 341 2.37 -1.34 16.09
C LEU A 341 3.79 -0.79 16.27
N GLY A 342 4.79 -1.66 16.44
CA GLY A 342 6.08 -1.29 17.02
C GLY A 342 6.04 -1.29 18.55
N ASP A 343 7.07 -0.72 19.18
CA ASP A 343 7.12 -0.57 20.63
C ASP A 343 5.92 0.24 21.16
N LEU A 344 5.05 -0.40 21.93
CA LEU A 344 3.77 0.16 22.35
C LEU A 344 3.95 1.43 23.19
N GLN A 345 4.97 1.48 24.05
CA GLN A 345 5.25 2.67 24.86
C GLN A 345 5.60 3.86 23.98
N SER A 346 6.52 3.66 23.03
CA SER A 346 6.90 4.66 22.04
C SER A 346 5.73 5.09 21.17
N VAL A 347 4.81 4.18 20.85
CA VAL A 347 3.60 4.49 20.08
C VAL A 347 2.65 5.38 20.88
N LEU A 348 2.29 4.98 22.10
CA LEU A 348 1.36 5.74 22.96
C LEU A 348 1.92 7.13 23.28
N PHE A 349 3.19 7.21 23.68
CA PHE A 349 3.82 8.48 24.02
C PHE A 349 4.08 9.33 22.77
N GLY A 350 4.44 8.71 21.65
CA GLY A 350 4.62 9.39 20.37
C GLY A 350 3.31 10.02 19.85
N ASN A 351 2.21 9.26 19.88
CA ASN A 351 0.88 9.78 19.51
C ASN A 351 0.48 10.96 20.40
N MET A 352 0.71 10.84 21.71
CA MET A 352 0.38 11.91 22.65
C MET A 352 1.18 13.18 22.39
N LYS A 353 2.50 13.05 22.16
CA LYS A 353 3.35 14.17 21.74
C LYS A 353 2.83 14.82 20.46
N LEU A 354 2.47 14.02 19.45
CA LEU A 354 1.94 14.52 18.18
C LEU A 354 0.60 15.25 18.35
N ILE A 355 -0.35 14.68 19.11
CA ILE A 355 -1.65 15.31 19.36
C ILE A 355 -1.47 16.64 20.08
N ALA A 356 -0.64 16.66 21.13
CA ALA A 356 -0.33 17.88 21.87
C ALA A 356 0.27 18.96 20.95
N LEU A 357 1.21 18.61 20.07
CA LEU A 357 1.77 19.55 19.08
C LEU A 357 0.74 20.00 18.04
N GLN A 358 -0.13 19.11 17.54
CA GLN A 358 -1.14 19.45 16.54
C GLN A 358 -2.24 20.38 17.07
N THR A 359 -2.60 20.23 18.36
CA THR A 359 -3.58 21.10 19.03
C THR A 359 -2.96 22.42 19.51
N ASN A 360 -1.63 22.51 19.54
CA ASN A 360 -0.92 23.69 19.99
C ASN A 360 -0.93 24.79 18.91
N ALA A 361 -1.29 26.01 19.29
CA ALA A 361 -1.50 27.11 18.35
C ALA A 361 -0.23 27.46 17.54
N PHE A 362 0.95 27.39 18.14
CA PHE A 362 2.20 27.60 17.42
C PHE A 362 2.52 26.44 16.46
N PHE A 363 2.53 25.21 16.99
CA PHE A 363 2.98 24.04 16.22
C PHE A 363 2.01 23.59 15.13
N ALA A 364 0.70 23.88 15.25
CA ALA A 364 -0.33 23.51 14.27
C ALA A 364 -0.04 24.00 12.83
N HIS A 365 0.86 24.98 12.65
CA HIS A 365 1.25 25.53 11.36
C HIS A 365 2.30 24.70 10.60
N PHE A 366 2.98 23.77 11.26
CA PHE A 366 4.03 22.95 10.63
C PHE A 366 3.46 21.70 9.94
N GLU A 367 4.15 21.24 8.89
CA GLU A 367 3.83 19.96 8.23
C GLU A 367 3.94 18.78 9.21
N LYS A 368 3.15 17.72 8.96
CA LYS A 368 3.09 16.52 9.82
C LYS A 368 4.47 15.89 10.07
N ASP A 369 5.34 15.85 9.07
CA ASP A 369 6.69 15.29 9.19
C ASP A 369 7.60 16.13 10.08
N LYS A 370 7.42 17.46 10.04
CA LYS A 370 8.12 18.37 10.93
C LYS A 370 7.64 18.17 12.38
N LEU A 371 6.33 18.01 12.59
CA LEU A 371 5.78 17.68 13.90
C LEU A 371 6.27 16.33 14.42
N ALA A 372 6.38 15.32 13.55
CA ALA A 372 6.97 14.03 13.88
C ALA A 372 8.45 14.17 14.26
N THR A 373 9.20 15.03 13.58
CA THR A 373 10.61 15.35 13.91
C THR A 373 10.74 16.04 15.26
N VAL A 374 9.85 16.99 15.57
CA VAL A 374 9.78 17.64 16.89
C VAL A 374 9.46 16.60 17.96
N ALA A 375 8.37 15.84 17.80
CA ALA A 375 7.98 14.80 18.74
C ALA A 375 9.09 13.75 18.96
N GLY A 376 9.77 13.33 17.89
CA GLY A 376 10.89 12.38 17.93
C GLY A 376 12.15 12.92 18.60
N SER A 377 12.32 14.25 18.64
CA SER A 377 13.45 14.91 19.32
C SER A 377 13.18 15.23 20.79
N MET A 378 11.96 14.97 21.30
CA MET A 378 11.63 15.21 22.71
C MET A 378 11.99 14.00 23.57
N ASP A 379 12.80 14.25 24.59
CA ASP A 379 13.22 13.25 25.57
C ASP A 379 12.13 13.07 26.63
N VAL A 380 11.69 11.83 26.85
CA VAL A 380 10.73 11.52 27.92
C VAL A 380 11.51 11.19 29.19
N ARG A 381 11.26 11.93 30.26
CA ARG A 381 11.85 11.70 31.59
C ARG A 381 10.78 11.40 32.63
N GLU A 382 11.16 10.60 33.62
CA GLU A 382 10.36 10.26 34.80
C GLU A 382 10.68 11.21 35.94
N PHE A 383 9.65 11.56 36.70
CA PHE A 383 9.72 12.47 37.84
C PHE A 383 8.89 11.93 39.00
N ILE A 384 9.38 12.11 40.22
CA ILE A 384 8.64 11.80 41.45
C ILE A 384 7.94 13.04 42.00
N GLU A 385 7.04 12.85 42.97
CA GLU A 385 6.32 13.95 43.60
C GLU A 385 7.27 15.01 44.18
N GLY A 386 7.02 16.27 43.88
CA GLY A 386 7.83 17.40 44.34
C GLY A 386 9.11 17.65 43.54
N GLU A 387 9.47 16.77 42.61
CA GLU A 387 10.64 16.95 41.75
C GLU A 387 10.42 18.07 40.73
N ALA A 388 11.46 18.87 40.50
CA ALA A 388 11.45 19.94 39.50
C ALA A 388 11.60 19.35 38.09
N VAL A 389 10.62 19.64 37.22
CA VAL A 389 10.65 19.20 35.81
C VAL A 389 11.60 20.05 34.98
N VAL A 390 11.67 21.34 35.30
CA VAL A 390 12.61 22.30 34.71
C VAL A 390 13.43 22.87 35.85
N GLU A 391 14.73 22.56 35.87
CA GLU A 391 15.66 23.18 36.80
C GLU A 391 15.78 24.68 36.49
N LYS A 392 15.93 25.51 37.53
CA LYS A 392 16.23 26.94 37.38
C LYS A 392 17.65 27.10 36.84
N SER A 393 17.88 26.79 35.57
CA SER A 393 19.14 27.09 34.92
C SER A 393 19.28 28.59 34.74
N THR A 394 20.36 29.16 35.26
CA THR A 394 20.80 30.54 34.98
C THR A 394 21.56 30.66 33.66
N GLN A 395 21.81 29.54 32.96
CA GLN A 395 22.55 29.51 31.70
C GLN A 395 21.69 28.97 30.55
N ASN A 396 21.58 29.76 29.47
CA ASN A 396 21.01 29.33 28.19
C ASN A 396 22.00 28.38 27.46
N ASP A 397 22.38 27.28 28.09
CA ASP A 397 23.13 26.24 27.40
C ASP A 397 22.19 25.35 26.54
N GLY A 398 22.78 24.49 25.72
CA GLY A 398 22.03 23.62 24.81
C GLY A 398 21.05 22.65 25.52
N SER A 399 21.22 22.38 26.81
CA SER A 399 20.40 21.43 27.57
C SER A 399 19.11 22.05 28.13
N ALA A 400 19.02 23.38 28.18
CA ALA A 400 17.87 24.07 28.74
C ALA A 400 16.56 23.68 28.05
N VAL A 401 15.54 23.32 28.84
CA VAL A 401 14.21 22.94 28.38
C VAL A 401 13.45 24.17 27.87
N ARG A 402 12.81 24.04 26.71
CA ARG A 402 12.00 25.08 26.06
C ARG A 402 10.54 24.72 25.97
N PHE A 403 10.22 23.45 25.83
CA PHE A 403 8.84 23.00 25.71
C PHE A 403 8.64 21.71 26.47
N VAL A 404 7.47 21.55 27.10
CA VAL A 404 7.11 20.35 27.83
C VAL A 404 5.73 19.83 27.40
N ILE A 405 5.57 18.50 27.41
CA ILE A 405 4.28 17.83 27.26
C ILE A 405 4.17 16.78 28.37
N VAL A 406 3.09 16.82 29.15
CA VAL A 406 2.83 15.79 30.17
C VAL A 406 2.31 14.55 29.47
N VAL A 407 3.10 13.47 29.42
CA VAL A 407 2.67 12.22 28.78
C VAL A 407 2.01 11.25 29.76
N ASP A 408 2.32 11.39 31.04
CA ASP A 408 1.66 10.69 32.15
C ASP A 408 1.80 11.50 33.45
N GLY A 409 0.82 11.40 34.35
CA GLY A 409 0.77 12.14 35.61
C GLY A 409 0.30 13.60 35.49
N GLU A 410 0.76 14.44 36.43
CA GLU A 410 0.36 15.84 36.57
C GLU A 410 1.56 16.72 36.95
N VAL A 411 1.67 17.88 36.30
CA VAL A 411 2.73 18.86 36.55
C VAL A 411 2.13 20.22 36.87
N SER A 412 2.55 20.84 37.97
CA SER A 412 2.15 22.20 38.29
C SER A 412 3.10 23.21 37.65
N VAL A 413 2.53 24.20 36.97
CA VAL A 413 3.22 25.35 36.38
C VAL A 413 2.93 26.58 37.23
N LYS A 414 3.97 27.18 37.82
CA LYS A 414 3.86 28.41 38.60
C LYS A 414 4.51 29.58 37.87
N SER A 415 3.73 30.63 37.62
CA SER A 415 4.20 31.87 37.00
C SER A 415 5.07 32.69 37.95
N PRO A 416 5.85 33.65 37.43
CA PRO A 416 6.59 34.62 38.25
C PRO A 416 5.69 35.44 39.17
N SER A 417 4.44 35.71 38.75
CA SER A 417 3.42 36.39 39.56
C SER A 417 2.81 35.52 40.66
N GLY A 418 3.21 34.25 40.76
CA GLY A 418 2.76 33.31 41.78
C GLY A 418 1.50 32.52 41.43
N GLN A 419 0.90 32.75 40.26
CA GLN A 419 -0.27 32.00 39.78
C GLN A 419 0.15 30.57 39.42
N ALA A 420 -0.55 29.58 39.98
CA ALA A 420 -0.30 28.17 39.71
C ALA A 420 -1.42 27.60 38.84
N THR A 421 -1.04 26.82 37.83
CA THR A 421 -1.94 26.03 36.99
C THR A 421 -1.42 24.60 36.94
N SER A 422 -2.30 23.62 36.71
CA SER A 422 -1.90 22.23 36.55
C SER A 422 -1.98 21.83 35.09
N LEU A 423 -0.92 21.21 34.59
CA LEU A 423 -0.88 20.49 33.32
C LEU A 423 -1.22 19.03 33.58
N LEU A 424 -2.32 18.60 33.00
CA LEU A 424 -2.74 17.21 32.97
C LEU A 424 -2.14 16.48 31.77
N ARG A 425 -2.27 15.15 31.77
CA ARG A 425 -1.92 14.28 30.65
C ARG A 425 -2.41 14.85 29.30
N GLY A 426 -1.50 14.94 28.33
CA GLY A 426 -1.73 15.49 27.00
C GLY A 426 -1.59 17.01 26.88
N GLN A 427 -1.52 17.74 27.99
CA GLN A 427 -1.34 19.19 27.98
C GLN A 427 0.15 19.56 27.85
N SER A 428 0.40 20.77 27.34
CA SER A 428 1.73 21.25 27.00
C SER A 428 1.97 22.69 27.45
N PHE A 429 3.24 23.08 27.58
CA PHE A 429 3.63 24.43 27.98
C PHE A 429 5.00 24.81 27.40
N GLY A 430 5.18 26.10 27.10
CA GLY A 430 6.48 26.68 26.77
C GLY A 430 6.64 27.22 25.34
N GLU A 431 5.56 27.42 24.59
CA GLU A 431 5.60 27.92 23.19
C GLU A 431 6.44 29.20 23.05
N GLU A 432 6.36 30.09 24.04
CA GLU A 432 7.10 31.34 24.07
C GLU A 432 8.63 31.14 24.12
N TYR A 433 9.11 30.07 24.74
CA TYR A 433 10.54 29.73 24.82
C TYR A 433 11.03 28.99 23.59
N VAL A 434 10.13 28.41 22.79
CA VAL A 434 10.47 27.87 21.48
C VAL A 434 10.59 29.00 20.45
N LYS A 435 9.67 29.96 20.49
CA LYS A 435 9.69 31.16 19.62
C LYS A 435 10.91 32.03 19.86
N ASP A 436 11.31 32.17 21.12
CA ASP A 436 12.54 32.85 21.52
C ASP A 436 13.40 31.93 22.39
N PRO A 437 14.32 31.16 21.78
CA PRO A 437 15.21 30.26 22.50
C PRO A 437 16.20 30.98 23.43
N LYS A 438 16.36 32.30 23.29
CA LYS A 438 17.20 33.11 24.18
C LYS A 438 16.44 33.62 25.40
N LYS A 439 15.10 33.57 25.39
CA LYS A 439 14.28 33.99 26.52
C LYS A 439 14.58 33.11 27.76
N PRO A 440 14.93 33.70 28.92
CA PRO A 440 15.12 32.93 30.14
C PRO A 440 13.83 32.22 30.57
N PHE A 441 13.93 30.99 31.05
CA PHE A 441 12.77 30.23 31.51
C PHE A 441 12.33 30.74 32.90
N GLN A 442 11.18 31.43 32.97
CA GLN A 442 10.76 32.12 34.20
C GLN A 442 9.74 31.34 35.04
N HIS A 443 9.17 30.26 34.51
CA HIS A 443 8.15 29.46 35.20
C HIS A 443 8.79 28.31 35.98
N ALA A 444 8.24 28.00 37.15
CA ALA A 444 8.63 26.81 37.91
C ALA A 444 7.68 25.65 37.59
N LEU A 445 8.23 24.52 37.16
CA LEU A 445 7.46 23.31 36.86
C LEU A 445 7.83 22.22 37.86
N VAL A 446 6.84 21.71 38.60
CA VAL A 446 7.04 20.72 39.65
C VAL A 446 6.03 19.60 39.48
N SER A 447 6.50 18.36 39.58
CA SER A 447 5.64 17.19 39.49
C SER A 447 4.75 17.04 40.73
N LYS A 448 3.48 16.69 40.53
CA LYS A 448 2.48 16.49 41.61
C LYS A 448 2.36 15.04 42.08
N GLY A 449 3.12 14.12 41.48
CA GLY A 449 3.06 12.67 41.72
C GLY A 449 4.08 11.97 40.83
N HIS A 450 4.01 10.65 40.68
CA HIS A 450 4.83 9.98 39.66
C HIS A 450 4.36 10.42 38.26
N SER A 451 5.22 11.13 37.52
CA SER A 451 4.86 11.72 36.22
C SER A 451 5.92 11.42 35.17
N LYS A 452 5.50 11.35 33.91
CA LYS A 452 6.39 11.30 32.76
C LYS A 452 6.17 12.53 31.89
N VAL A 453 7.25 13.23 31.58
CA VAL A 453 7.19 14.50 30.84
C VAL A 453 8.13 14.42 29.65
N ALA A 454 7.62 14.75 28.46
CA ALA A 454 8.43 14.92 27.26
C ALA A 454 9.01 16.34 27.24
N LEU A 455 10.31 16.45 27.01
CA LEU A 455 11.07 17.70 27.08
C LEU A 455 11.71 18.01 25.73
N LEU A 456 11.50 19.23 25.23
CA LEU A 456 12.22 19.76 24.07
C LEU A 456 13.29 20.74 24.54
N THR A 457 14.55 20.46 24.22
CA THR A 457 15.71 21.27 24.66
C THR A 457 16.08 22.35 23.65
N THR A 458 16.91 23.30 24.08
CA THR A 458 17.46 24.36 23.22
C THR A 458 18.24 23.78 22.04
N SER A 459 19.10 22.79 22.27
CA SER A 459 19.83 22.09 21.20
C SER A 459 18.87 21.40 20.23
N ALA A 460 17.78 20.81 20.70
CA ALA A 460 16.78 20.22 19.82
C ALA A 460 16.08 21.29 18.98
N VAL A 461 15.66 22.41 19.58
CA VAL A 461 15.06 23.55 18.86
C VAL A 461 16.02 24.08 17.79
N ILE A 462 17.29 24.33 18.13
CA ILE A 462 18.31 24.79 17.18
C ILE A 462 18.57 23.75 16.09
N ARG A 463 18.64 22.47 16.41
CA ARG A 463 18.83 21.42 15.40
C ARG A 463 17.64 21.31 14.45
N ILE A 464 16.43 21.51 14.96
CA ILE A 464 15.19 21.37 14.17
C ILE A 464 14.93 22.63 13.34
N PHE A 465 15.13 23.81 13.91
CA PHE A 465 14.71 25.08 13.33
C PHE A 465 15.87 26.04 13.01
N GLY A 466 17.06 25.82 13.58
CA GLY A 466 18.23 26.68 13.41
C GLY A 466 18.75 26.66 11.97
N GLY A 467 19.12 27.85 11.49
CA GLY A 467 19.74 28.05 10.19
C GLY A 467 21.26 27.94 10.24
N ALA A 468 21.96 28.68 9.38
CA ALA A 468 23.42 28.57 9.25
C ALA A 468 24.14 28.94 10.57
N ALA A 469 25.34 28.39 10.79
CA ALA A 469 26.11 28.64 12.02
C ALA A 469 26.29 30.15 12.27
N GLY A 470 25.77 30.65 13.39
CA GLY A 470 25.83 32.06 13.79
C GLY A 470 24.53 32.85 13.60
N GLU A 471 23.49 32.26 13.01
CA GLU A 471 22.17 32.89 12.86
C GLU A 471 21.43 32.99 14.21
N ASP A 472 20.65 34.07 14.39
CA ASP A 472 19.82 34.23 15.59
C ASP A 472 18.73 33.16 15.64
N ALA A 473 18.64 32.43 16.76
CA ALA A 473 17.75 31.28 16.87
C ALA A 473 16.26 31.64 16.77
N ALA A 474 15.85 32.83 17.21
CA ALA A 474 14.45 33.27 17.07
C ALA A 474 14.14 33.60 15.61
N LEU A 475 15.07 34.28 14.93
CA LEU A 475 14.97 34.56 13.49
C LEU A 475 14.94 33.26 12.67
N ALA A 476 15.72 32.26 13.06
CA ALA A 476 15.74 30.95 12.41
C ALA A 476 14.41 30.18 12.58
N VAL A 477 13.78 30.25 13.75
CA VAL A 477 12.45 29.66 14.00
C VAL A 477 11.37 30.33 13.14
N GLU A 478 11.40 31.67 13.04
CA GLU A 478 10.50 32.42 12.15
C GLU A 478 10.76 32.09 10.67
N GLY A 479 12.04 32.04 10.27
CA GLY A 479 12.46 31.63 8.93
C GLY A 479 12.02 30.20 8.58
N ALA A 480 12.05 29.28 9.54
CA ALA A 480 11.60 27.90 9.35
C ALA A 480 10.07 27.82 9.13
N LEU A 481 9.27 28.67 9.78
CA LEU A 481 7.83 28.78 9.53
C LEU A 481 7.53 29.30 8.11
N ASP A 482 8.21 30.37 7.70
CA ASP A 482 8.04 30.94 6.35
C ASP A 482 8.52 29.95 5.28
N PHE A 483 9.67 29.31 5.48
CA PHE A 483 10.19 28.25 4.61
C PHE A 483 9.24 27.06 4.50
N SER A 484 8.70 26.57 5.62
CA SER A 484 7.70 25.49 5.62
C SER A 484 6.45 25.89 4.86
N SER A 485 6.01 27.15 5.00
CA SER A 485 4.84 27.67 4.28
C SER A 485 5.08 27.75 2.78
N ARG A 486 6.28 28.18 2.36
CA ARG A 486 6.70 28.20 0.95
C ARG A 486 6.76 26.79 0.35
N LYS A 487 7.41 25.84 1.04
CA LYS A 487 7.50 24.45 0.60
C LYS A 487 6.11 23.81 0.49
N ALA A 488 5.25 24.01 1.49
CA ALA A 488 3.87 23.55 1.47
C ALA A 488 3.07 24.13 0.30
N ALA A 489 3.32 25.40 -0.05
CA ALA A 489 2.70 26.02 -1.22
C ALA A 489 3.20 25.40 -2.53
N LEU A 490 4.51 25.17 -2.68
CA LEU A 490 5.07 24.49 -3.86
C LEU A 490 4.49 23.08 -4.04
N LYS A 491 4.33 22.31 -2.95
CA LYS A 491 3.69 20.99 -2.97
C LYS A 491 2.23 20.99 -3.46
N LYS A 492 1.55 22.15 -3.52
CA LYS A 492 0.21 22.28 -4.10
C LYS A 492 0.21 22.53 -5.61
N VAL A 493 1.35 22.91 -6.18
CA VAL A 493 1.50 23.22 -7.60
C VAL A 493 1.99 21.97 -8.33
N TYR A 494 1.29 21.57 -9.39
CA TYR A 494 1.56 20.28 -10.03
C TYR A 494 3.00 20.15 -10.59
N ILE A 495 3.60 21.24 -11.10
CA ILE A 495 4.97 21.22 -11.63
C ILE A 495 6.05 21.02 -10.55
N PHE A 496 5.72 21.28 -9.29
CA PHE A 496 6.67 21.13 -8.18
C PHE A 496 6.36 19.95 -7.27
N ARG A 497 5.08 19.54 -7.14
CA ARG A 497 4.65 18.63 -6.08
C ARG A 497 5.29 17.23 -6.10
N ASN A 498 5.80 16.81 -7.26
CA ASN A 498 6.46 15.51 -7.44
C ASN A 498 7.99 15.64 -7.51
N LEU A 499 8.54 16.84 -7.29
CA LEU A 499 9.97 17.03 -7.21
C LEU A 499 10.51 16.43 -5.92
N ALA A 500 11.76 15.98 -5.97
CA ALA A 500 12.48 15.51 -4.80
C ALA A 500 12.48 16.57 -3.70
N ASP A 501 12.52 16.13 -2.45
CA ASP A 501 12.40 17.03 -1.31
C ASP A 501 13.54 18.07 -1.26
N ALA A 502 14.75 17.66 -1.67
CA ALA A 502 15.90 18.57 -1.84
C ALA A 502 15.71 19.60 -2.96
N GLN A 503 15.02 19.22 -4.05
CA GLN A 503 14.67 20.14 -5.14
C GLN A 503 13.64 21.17 -4.65
N LEU A 504 12.60 20.71 -3.94
CA LEU A 504 11.61 21.58 -3.31
C LEU A 504 12.25 22.55 -2.31
N ASP A 505 13.22 22.10 -1.52
CA ASP A 505 13.96 22.95 -0.59
C ASP A 505 14.71 24.07 -1.32
N ASN A 506 15.36 23.75 -2.43
CA ASN A 506 16.08 24.75 -3.25
C ASN A 506 15.11 25.76 -3.87
N LEU A 507 13.96 25.31 -4.37
CA LEU A 507 12.92 26.20 -4.91
C LEU A 507 12.29 27.07 -3.82
N ALA A 508 12.02 26.52 -2.64
CA ALA A 508 11.46 27.27 -1.51
C ALA A 508 12.42 28.38 -1.04
N LYS A 509 13.74 28.11 -1.05
CA LYS A 509 14.78 29.13 -0.81
C LYS A 509 14.84 30.19 -1.91
N ALA A 510 14.56 29.83 -3.16
CA ALA A 510 14.60 30.73 -4.30
C ALA A 510 13.37 31.66 -4.43
N LEU A 511 12.26 31.34 -3.77
CA LEU A 511 11.07 32.20 -3.74
C LEU A 511 11.38 33.56 -3.09
N LYS A 512 10.96 34.63 -3.73
CA LYS A 512 11.13 36.01 -3.26
C LYS A 512 9.76 36.63 -2.95
N GLU A 513 9.62 37.25 -1.79
CA GLU A 513 8.41 37.96 -1.44
C GLU A 513 8.33 39.30 -2.19
N THR A 514 7.17 39.58 -2.81
CA THR A 514 6.89 40.81 -3.55
C THR A 514 5.51 41.31 -3.15
N LYS A 515 5.36 42.63 -3.02
CA LYS A 515 4.11 43.27 -2.61
C LYS A 515 3.55 44.16 -3.72
N PHE A 516 2.25 44.09 -3.93
CA PHE A 516 1.53 44.90 -4.91
C PHE A 516 0.35 45.63 -4.25
N GLN A 517 0.01 46.81 -4.75
CA GLN A 517 -1.10 47.62 -4.23
C GLN A 517 -2.36 47.42 -5.09
N LYS A 518 -3.53 47.76 -4.53
CA LYS A 518 -4.82 47.70 -5.22
C LYS A 518 -4.76 48.34 -6.61
N GLY A 519 -5.33 47.67 -7.60
CA GLY A 519 -5.39 48.15 -8.98
C GLY A 519 -4.10 47.96 -9.79
N ASN A 520 -2.99 47.52 -9.18
CA ASN A 520 -1.81 47.11 -9.94
C ASN A 520 -2.07 45.78 -10.66
N ASN A 521 -1.47 45.62 -11.83
CA ASN A 521 -1.43 44.34 -12.53
C ASN A 521 -0.14 43.62 -12.13
N VAL A 522 -0.28 42.43 -11.54
CA VAL A 522 0.83 41.53 -11.25
C VAL A 522 1.35 40.88 -12.54
N ILE A 523 0.42 40.57 -13.45
CA ILE A 523 0.67 40.06 -14.80
C ILE A 523 -0.23 40.83 -15.76
N LYS A 524 0.26 41.15 -16.96
CA LYS A 524 -0.54 41.69 -18.06
C LYS A 524 -0.68 40.67 -19.20
N GLN A 525 -1.90 40.48 -19.71
CA GLN A 525 -2.15 39.67 -20.90
C GLN A 525 -1.29 40.17 -22.08
N GLY A 526 -0.64 39.24 -22.78
CA GLY A 526 0.20 39.51 -23.95
C GLY A 526 1.67 39.77 -23.64
N GLU A 527 2.07 40.02 -22.39
CA GLU A 527 3.49 40.17 -22.05
C GLU A 527 4.20 38.83 -21.99
N MET A 528 5.51 38.80 -22.27
CA MET A 528 6.31 37.57 -22.10
C MET A 528 6.51 37.29 -20.61
N GLY A 529 6.09 36.10 -20.18
CA GLY A 529 6.20 35.69 -18.79
C GLY A 529 7.53 34.99 -18.48
N THR A 530 8.15 35.33 -17.35
CA THR A 530 9.33 34.60 -16.84
C THR A 530 9.22 34.16 -15.37
N LYS A 531 8.08 34.46 -14.73
CA LYS A 531 7.87 34.29 -13.29
C LYS A 531 6.64 33.45 -12.95
N PHE A 532 6.71 32.73 -11.85
CA PHE A 532 5.57 32.08 -11.20
C PHE A 532 5.28 32.76 -9.86
N PHE A 533 4.01 32.78 -9.44
CA PHE A 533 3.56 33.46 -8.22
C PHE A 533 2.62 32.59 -7.37
N VAL A 534 2.78 32.69 -6.04
CA VAL A 534 1.86 32.15 -5.02
C VAL A 534 1.39 33.30 -4.13
N ILE A 535 0.10 33.37 -3.82
CA ILE A 535 -0.49 34.39 -2.95
C ILE A 535 -0.26 34.04 -1.48
N LYS A 536 0.52 34.86 -0.78
CA LYS A 536 0.76 34.75 0.67
C LYS A 536 -0.41 35.36 1.46
N ASN A 537 -0.83 36.57 1.09
CA ASN A 537 -1.95 37.31 1.68
C ASN A 537 -2.59 38.25 0.65
N GLY A 538 -3.88 38.55 0.79
CA GLY A 538 -4.63 39.44 -0.12
C GLY A 538 -5.35 38.68 -1.23
N GLU A 539 -5.90 39.42 -2.20
CA GLU A 539 -6.73 38.90 -3.28
C GLU A 539 -6.41 39.56 -4.63
N VAL A 540 -6.52 38.77 -5.69
CA VAL A 540 -6.38 39.20 -7.09
C VAL A 540 -7.52 38.66 -7.94
N ALA A 541 -7.89 39.38 -8.99
CA ALA A 541 -8.80 38.91 -10.03
C ALA A 541 -8.05 38.63 -11.34
N ILE A 542 -8.41 37.54 -12.00
CA ILE A 542 -7.84 37.13 -13.29
C ILE A 542 -8.81 37.50 -14.40
N TYR A 543 -8.33 38.25 -15.39
CA TYR A 543 -9.08 38.71 -16.55
C TYR A 543 -8.49 38.14 -17.84
N ARG A 544 -9.35 37.68 -18.77
CA ARG A 544 -8.95 37.33 -20.13
C ARG A 544 -9.87 38.01 -21.12
N SER A 545 -9.29 38.78 -22.03
CA SER A 545 -10.05 39.62 -22.96
C SER A 545 -11.10 40.46 -22.21
N GLU A 546 -10.65 41.15 -21.15
CA GLU A 546 -11.44 42.02 -20.26
C GLU A 546 -12.54 41.33 -19.42
N LYS A 547 -12.83 40.06 -19.66
CA LYS A 547 -13.77 39.29 -18.85
C LYS A 547 -13.06 38.69 -17.64
N GLN A 548 -13.60 38.93 -16.44
CA GLN A 548 -13.15 38.27 -15.21
C GLN A 548 -13.44 36.77 -15.30
N ILE A 549 -12.39 35.95 -15.18
CA ILE A 549 -12.49 34.49 -15.17
C ILE A 549 -12.73 33.99 -13.74
N ARG A 550 -11.93 34.47 -12.79
CA ARG A 550 -11.96 34.04 -11.38
C ARG A 550 -11.27 35.04 -10.47
N THR A 551 -11.48 34.90 -9.17
CA THR A 551 -10.73 35.57 -8.09
C THR A 551 -9.85 34.54 -7.40
N CYS A 552 -8.66 34.95 -6.96
CA CYS A 552 -7.69 34.13 -6.24
C CYS A 552 -7.30 34.81 -4.94
N GLY A 553 -7.14 34.03 -3.86
CA GLY A 553 -6.78 34.48 -2.53
C GLY A 553 -5.61 33.69 -1.94
N LYS A 554 -5.43 33.78 -0.62
CA LYS A 554 -4.32 33.12 0.10
C LYS A 554 -4.18 31.64 -0.25
N GLY A 555 -2.99 31.26 -0.71
CA GLY A 555 -2.63 29.90 -1.09
C GLY A 555 -2.87 29.55 -2.57
N ASP A 556 -3.60 30.38 -3.31
CA ASP A 556 -3.73 30.23 -4.76
C ASP A 556 -2.45 30.64 -5.48
N TYR A 557 -2.29 30.16 -6.71
CA TYR A 557 -1.11 30.40 -7.53
C TYR A 557 -1.48 30.73 -8.99
N PHE A 558 -0.53 31.32 -9.71
CA PHE A 558 -0.66 31.63 -11.13
C PHE A 558 0.70 31.83 -11.82
N GLY A 559 0.72 31.60 -13.13
CA GLY A 559 1.83 31.94 -14.00
C GLY A 559 2.91 30.85 -14.14
N GLU A 560 2.64 29.63 -13.68
CA GLU A 560 3.52 28.47 -13.68
C GLU A 560 4.02 28.09 -15.08
N ARG A 561 3.20 28.30 -16.10
CA ARG A 561 3.54 28.01 -17.51
C ARG A 561 4.76 28.77 -18.02
N ALA A 562 4.98 29.99 -17.53
CA ALA A 562 6.13 30.82 -17.89
C ALA A 562 7.47 30.24 -17.41
N LEU A 563 7.46 29.24 -16.53
CA LEU A 563 8.67 28.53 -16.14
C LEU A 563 9.09 27.49 -17.20
N LEU A 564 8.14 27.02 -18.02
CA LEU A 564 8.35 25.91 -18.95
C LEU A 564 8.38 26.38 -20.40
N TYR A 565 7.50 27.30 -20.76
CA TYR A 565 7.41 27.85 -22.11
C TYR A 565 7.85 29.30 -22.16
N ASP A 566 8.46 29.67 -23.29
CA ASP A 566 8.67 31.06 -23.66
C ASP A 566 7.44 31.56 -24.42
N GLU A 567 6.37 31.86 -23.68
CA GLU A 567 5.08 32.27 -24.26
C GLU A 567 4.52 33.55 -23.62
N ALA A 568 3.66 34.23 -24.39
CA ALA A 568 2.94 35.39 -23.91
C ALA A 568 1.84 34.98 -22.92
N ARG A 569 1.66 35.78 -21.87
CA ARG A 569 0.65 35.58 -20.83
C ARG A 569 -0.75 35.59 -21.43
N THR A 570 -1.56 34.59 -21.10
CA THR A 570 -2.92 34.44 -21.65
C THR A 570 -3.98 35.24 -20.90
N ALA A 571 -3.64 35.83 -19.76
CA ALA A 571 -4.55 36.58 -18.89
C ALA A 571 -3.81 37.68 -18.11
N THR A 572 -4.56 38.72 -17.72
CA THR A 572 -4.12 39.78 -16.79
C THR A 572 -4.51 39.39 -15.37
N VAL A 573 -3.64 39.65 -14.40
CA VAL A 573 -3.90 39.41 -12.97
C VAL A 573 -3.84 40.76 -12.25
N THR A 574 -4.95 41.22 -11.69
CA THR A 574 -5.09 42.55 -11.07
C THR A 574 -5.40 42.44 -9.59
N VAL A 575 -4.74 43.24 -8.76
CA VAL A 575 -4.95 43.27 -7.30
C VAL A 575 -6.30 43.89 -6.95
N THR A 576 -7.14 43.16 -6.21
CA THR A 576 -8.48 43.62 -5.80
C THR A 576 -8.53 44.06 -4.34
N SER A 577 -7.72 43.44 -3.47
CA SER A 577 -7.54 43.85 -2.07
C SER A 577 -6.70 45.13 -1.95
N ALA A 578 -6.61 45.72 -0.75
CA ALA A 578 -5.79 46.92 -0.49
C ALA A 578 -4.32 46.71 -0.90
N SER A 579 -3.76 45.56 -0.52
CA SER A 579 -2.49 45.04 -1.02
C SER A 579 -2.55 43.53 -1.15
N VAL A 580 -1.65 42.96 -1.97
CA VAL A 580 -1.38 41.52 -2.02
C VAL A 580 0.11 41.29 -1.83
N ASP A 581 0.45 40.30 -1.01
CA ASP A 581 1.81 39.80 -0.82
C ASP A 581 1.91 38.46 -1.55
N VAL A 582 2.89 38.30 -2.43
CA VAL A 582 3.10 37.07 -3.21
C VAL A 582 4.53 36.57 -3.07
N TRP A 583 4.70 35.24 -3.09
CA TRP A 583 6.00 34.63 -3.33
C TRP A 583 6.19 34.41 -4.83
N ALA A 584 7.29 34.93 -5.38
CA ALA A 584 7.61 34.85 -6.80
C ALA A 584 8.91 34.06 -7.03
N ILE A 585 8.94 33.23 -8.07
CA ILE A 585 10.18 32.57 -8.54
C ILE A 585 10.38 32.83 -10.02
N ASP A 586 11.62 33.10 -10.40
CA ASP A 586 12.03 33.25 -11.79
C ASP A 586 12.26 31.89 -12.46
N ARG A 587 12.19 31.86 -13.80
CA ARG A 587 12.47 30.67 -14.62
C ARG A 587 13.86 30.08 -14.40
N GLY A 588 14.88 30.92 -14.18
CA GLY A 588 16.27 30.48 -13.99
C GLY A 588 16.45 29.50 -12.81
N PRO A 589 16.09 29.89 -11.57
CA PRO A 589 16.12 28.99 -10.41
C PRO A 589 15.33 27.70 -10.62
N PHE A 590 14.18 27.77 -11.29
CA PHE A 590 13.41 26.57 -11.63
C PHE A 590 14.19 25.60 -12.52
N LEU A 591 14.74 26.09 -13.63
CA LEU A 591 15.53 25.28 -14.56
C LEU A 591 16.82 24.75 -13.94
N SER A 592 17.41 25.48 -12.99
CA SER A 592 18.64 25.04 -12.29
C SER A 592 18.42 23.81 -11.39
N VAL A 593 17.17 23.55 -11.00
CA VAL A 593 16.80 22.45 -10.10
C VAL A 593 16.28 21.23 -10.90
N LEU A 594 15.86 21.42 -12.14
CA LEU A 594 15.35 20.35 -13.01
C LEU A 594 16.43 19.79 -13.92
N GLU A 595 16.56 18.47 -13.92
CA GLU A 595 17.38 17.75 -14.90
C GLU A 595 16.56 17.47 -16.18
N GLY A 596 17.25 17.34 -17.32
CA GLY A 596 16.64 17.23 -18.66
C GLY A 596 15.46 16.24 -18.76
N PRO A 597 15.57 14.98 -18.28
CA PRO A 597 14.48 14.01 -18.38
C PRO A 597 13.19 14.42 -17.65
N MET A 598 13.32 15.09 -16.51
CA MET A 598 12.17 15.60 -15.75
C MET A 598 11.53 16.81 -16.43
N LEU A 599 12.34 17.67 -17.03
CA LEU A 599 11.86 18.81 -17.80
C LEU A 599 11.04 18.34 -19.01
N GLU A 600 11.57 17.39 -19.80
CA GLU A 600 10.86 16.77 -20.93
C GLU A 600 9.52 16.17 -20.48
N HIS A 601 9.52 15.43 -19.36
CA HIS A 601 8.29 14.88 -18.79
C HIS A 601 7.26 15.96 -18.41
N LEU A 602 7.70 17.05 -17.79
CA LEU A 602 6.81 18.15 -17.40
C LEU A 602 6.27 18.91 -18.62
N GLU A 603 7.09 19.16 -19.62
CA GLU A 603 6.67 19.78 -20.88
C GLU A 603 5.60 18.94 -21.57
N GLU A 604 5.84 17.64 -21.76
CA GLU A 604 4.86 16.71 -22.32
C GLU A 604 3.56 16.73 -21.51
N ARG A 605 3.64 16.65 -20.17
CA ARG A 605 2.47 16.60 -19.30
C ARG A 605 1.62 17.87 -19.36
N ILE A 606 2.23 19.04 -19.54
CA ILE A 606 1.50 20.31 -19.61
C ILE A 606 0.88 20.53 -20.97
N ALA A 607 1.56 20.10 -22.03
CA ALA A 607 0.99 20.14 -23.36
C ALA A 607 -0.35 19.38 -23.44
N LEU A 608 -0.55 18.36 -22.58
CA LEU A 608 -1.83 17.65 -22.44
C LEU A 608 -2.92 18.51 -21.77
N GLN A 609 -2.58 19.48 -20.92
CA GLN A 609 -3.54 20.31 -20.17
C GLN A 609 -4.08 21.51 -20.99
N ASP A 610 -3.34 21.97 -22.00
CA ASP A 610 -3.64 23.22 -22.71
C ASP A 610 -4.73 23.14 -23.77
N SER A 611 -5.09 21.94 -24.19
CA SER A 611 -5.99 21.75 -25.31
C SER A 611 -7.42 21.52 -24.82
N LYS A 612 -8.34 22.43 -25.19
CA LYS A 612 -9.78 22.11 -25.18
C LYS A 612 -10.07 21.14 -26.32
N VAL A 613 -9.56 19.91 -26.21
CA VAL A 613 -9.76 18.85 -27.20
C VAL A 613 -11.24 18.48 -27.23
N SER A 614 -11.84 18.50 -28.42
CA SER A 614 -13.13 17.86 -28.69
C SER A 614 -12.93 16.57 -29.49
N MET A 615 -13.92 15.67 -29.46
CA MET A 615 -13.85 14.42 -30.23
C MET A 615 -13.65 14.65 -31.74
N SER A 616 -14.21 15.73 -32.30
CA SER A 616 -14.04 16.07 -33.72
C SER A 616 -12.63 16.52 -34.10
N ASP A 617 -11.83 16.97 -33.12
CA ASP A 617 -10.46 17.42 -33.34
C ASP A 617 -9.46 16.25 -33.38
N LEU A 618 -9.90 15.04 -33.06
CA LEU A 618 -9.07 13.85 -32.99
C LEU A 618 -9.11 13.06 -34.31
N GLU A 619 -7.93 12.80 -34.86
CA GLU A 619 -7.70 11.90 -35.98
C GLU A 619 -7.19 10.56 -35.46
N VAL A 620 -7.87 9.46 -35.81
CA VAL A 620 -7.43 8.11 -35.45
C VAL A 620 -6.30 7.69 -36.38
N LEU A 621 -5.16 7.31 -35.81
CA LEU A 621 -4.01 6.82 -36.58
C LEU A 621 -4.00 5.29 -36.66
N ARG A 622 -4.17 4.60 -35.53
CA ARG A 622 -4.14 3.13 -35.46
C ARG A 622 -4.72 2.58 -34.15
N VAL A 623 -4.95 1.27 -34.09
CA VAL A 623 -5.28 0.54 -32.86
C VAL A 623 -3.98 0.09 -32.19
N VAL A 624 -3.83 0.35 -30.89
CA VAL A 624 -2.62 0.03 -30.10
C VAL A 624 -2.88 -0.98 -28.98
N GLY A 625 -4.15 -1.29 -28.71
CA GLY A 625 -4.53 -2.33 -27.76
C GLY A 625 -6.01 -2.69 -27.84
N ARG A 626 -6.34 -3.89 -27.37
CA ARG A 626 -7.70 -4.44 -27.30
C ARG A 626 -7.98 -4.92 -25.88
N GLY A 627 -9.17 -4.64 -25.37
CA GLY A 627 -9.60 -5.02 -24.03
C GLY A 627 -11.03 -5.53 -23.99
N THR A 628 -11.50 -5.91 -22.79
CA THR A 628 -12.81 -6.55 -22.59
C THR A 628 -14.00 -5.73 -23.14
N PHE A 629 -13.91 -4.40 -23.05
CA PHE A 629 -15.01 -3.49 -23.37
C PHE A 629 -14.84 -2.78 -24.72
N GLY A 630 -13.73 -2.99 -25.43
CA GLY A 630 -13.44 -2.33 -26.70
C GLY A 630 -11.94 -2.17 -26.97
N THR A 631 -11.55 -1.06 -27.59
CA THR A 631 -10.20 -0.84 -28.11
C THR A 631 -9.53 0.40 -27.56
N VAL A 632 -8.21 0.42 -27.61
CA VAL A 632 -7.38 1.59 -27.37
C VAL A 632 -6.78 2.04 -28.70
N LYS A 633 -7.03 3.28 -29.08
CA LYS A 633 -6.61 3.87 -30.36
C LYS A 633 -5.56 4.95 -30.12
N LEU A 634 -4.50 4.95 -30.92
CA LEU A 634 -3.60 6.08 -31.03
C LEU A 634 -4.31 7.17 -31.85
N VAL A 635 -4.48 8.34 -31.26
CA VAL A 635 -5.11 9.50 -31.91
C VAL A 635 -4.19 10.70 -31.93
N LYS A 636 -4.36 11.57 -32.91
CA LYS A 636 -3.63 12.83 -33.05
C LYS A 636 -4.60 14.00 -33.05
N HIS A 637 -4.31 15.01 -32.23
CA HIS A 637 -5.05 16.26 -32.27
C HIS A 637 -4.64 17.07 -33.52
N LYS A 638 -5.61 17.37 -34.38
CA LYS A 638 -5.36 17.96 -35.71
C LYS A 638 -4.62 19.30 -35.65
N GLN A 639 -4.92 20.13 -34.65
CA GLN A 639 -4.41 21.50 -34.56
C GLN A 639 -3.00 21.55 -33.96
N THR A 640 -2.75 20.81 -32.87
CA THR A 640 -1.48 20.86 -32.14
C THR A 640 -0.51 19.77 -32.57
N GLY A 641 -0.99 18.73 -33.24
CA GLY A 641 -0.21 17.54 -33.57
C GLY A 641 0.06 16.60 -32.39
N THR A 642 -0.40 16.95 -31.17
CA THR A 642 -0.23 16.15 -29.96
C THR A 642 -0.89 14.77 -30.13
N ARG A 643 -0.21 13.72 -29.67
CA ARG A 643 -0.68 12.33 -29.75
C ARG A 643 -1.18 11.83 -28.39
N TYR A 644 -2.24 11.05 -28.42
CA TYR A 644 -2.92 10.52 -27.22
C TYR A 644 -3.30 9.05 -27.42
N ALA A 645 -3.64 8.38 -26.32
CA ALA A 645 -4.36 7.12 -26.36
C ALA A 645 -5.86 7.38 -26.06
N LEU A 646 -6.74 6.83 -26.90
CA LEU A 646 -8.19 6.93 -26.77
C LEU A 646 -8.76 5.53 -26.53
N LYS A 647 -9.12 5.23 -25.28
CA LYS A 647 -9.82 3.99 -24.91
C LYS A 647 -11.30 4.16 -25.27
N CYS A 648 -11.78 3.40 -26.24
CA CYS A 648 -13.17 3.34 -26.70
C CYS A 648 -13.88 2.15 -26.04
N MET A 649 -14.91 2.41 -25.23
CA MET A 649 -15.65 1.38 -24.49
C MET A 649 -17.12 1.34 -24.94
N SER A 650 -17.61 0.16 -25.32
CA SER A 650 -19.00 -0.06 -25.71
C SER A 650 -19.93 0.08 -24.50
N LYS A 651 -20.88 1.03 -24.54
CA LYS A 651 -21.90 1.19 -23.49
C LYS A 651 -22.76 -0.06 -23.37
N ARG A 652 -23.10 -0.68 -24.51
CA ARG A 652 -23.84 -1.95 -24.55
C ARG A 652 -23.13 -3.01 -23.71
N ARG A 653 -21.83 -3.20 -23.93
CA ARG A 653 -21.04 -4.20 -23.21
C ARG A 653 -20.92 -3.88 -21.71
N VAL A 654 -20.78 -2.61 -21.36
CA VAL A 654 -20.76 -2.15 -19.96
C VAL A 654 -22.08 -2.47 -19.26
N ILE A 655 -23.22 -2.24 -19.93
CA ILE A 655 -24.57 -2.52 -19.39
C ILE A 655 -24.80 -4.04 -19.27
N GLU A 656 -24.48 -4.81 -20.32
CA GLU A 656 -24.62 -6.27 -20.33
C GLU A 656 -23.83 -6.95 -19.20
N LEU A 657 -22.64 -6.42 -18.88
CA LEU A 657 -21.78 -6.94 -17.82
C LEU A 657 -22.03 -6.31 -16.45
N ASN A 658 -23.01 -5.40 -16.35
CA ASN A 658 -23.35 -4.66 -15.14
C ASN A 658 -22.13 -3.96 -14.48
N GLN A 659 -21.34 -3.26 -15.30
CA GLN A 659 -20.06 -2.63 -14.91
C GLN A 659 -20.13 -1.11 -14.77
N GLN A 660 -21.32 -0.51 -14.84
CA GLN A 660 -21.55 0.93 -14.88
C GLN A 660 -20.86 1.66 -13.71
N ASP A 661 -21.01 1.13 -12.49
CA ASP A 661 -20.42 1.72 -11.28
C ASP A 661 -18.89 1.69 -11.32
N ARG A 662 -18.30 0.64 -11.91
CA ARG A 662 -16.84 0.51 -11.99
C ARG A 662 -16.24 1.43 -13.02
N VAL A 663 -16.91 1.60 -14.15
CA VAL A 663 -16.45 2.54 -15.19
C VAL A 663 -16.51 3.97 -14.66
N GLN A 664 -17.52 4.33 -13.87
CA GLN A 664 -17.58 5.62 -13.17
C GLN A 664 -16.46 5.78 -12.14
N LEU A 665 -16.24 4.75 -11.30
CA LEU A 665 -15.14 4.75 -10.32
C LEU A 665 -13.77 4.81 -10.99
N GLU A 666 -13.55 4.11 -12.10
CA GLU A 666 -12.32 4.16 -12.90
C GLU A 666 -12.05 5.59 -13.36
N ARG A 667 -13.08 6.27 -13.90
CA ARG A 667 -13.00 7.69 -14.29
C ARG A 667 -12.67 8.59 -13.10
N GLU A 668 -13.37 8.45 -11.98
CA GLU A 668 -13.14 9.25 -10.77
C GLU A 668 -11.71 9.09 -10.26
N ILE A 669 -11.25 7.85 -10.12
CA ILE A 669 -9.90 7.55 -9.66
C ILE A 669 -8.87 8.15 -10.61
N LEU A 670 -9.01 7.96 -11.93
CA LEU A 670 -8.07 8.51 -12.90
C LEU A 670 -8.08 10.05 -12.93
N ALA A 671 -9.25 10.69 -12.77
CA ALA A 671 -9.37 12.15 -12.71
C ALA A 671 -8.76 12.75 -11.43
N GLU A 672 -8.82 12.03 -10.30
CA GLU A 672 -8.24 12.45 -9.01
C GLU A 672 -6.71 12.23 -8.92
N ASN A 673 -6.14 11.38 -9.79
CA ASN A 673 -4.73 10.97 -9.70
C ASN A 673 -3.84 11.68 -10.72
N ASP A 674 -2.79 12.33 -10.21
CA ASP A 674 -1.84 13.08 -11.03
C ASP A 674 -0.40 12.80 -10.53
N HIS A 675 0.05 11.57 -10.77
CA HIS A 675 1.34 11.03 -10.32
C HIS A 675 2.23 10.65 -11.52
N PRO A 676 3.57 10.75 -11.45
CA PRO A 676 4.45 10.46 -12.59
C PRO A 676 4.37 9.02 -13.09
N PHE A 677 4.14 8.07 -12.16
CA PHE A 677 4.07 6.63 -12.43
C PHE A 677 2.65 6.07 -12.55
N ILE A 678 1.63 6.94 -12.66
CA ILE A 678 0.25 6.56 -12.95
C ILE A 678 -0.14 7.24 -14.27
N ILE A 679 -0.88 6.52 -15.11
CA ILE A 679 -1.40 7.05 -16.38
C ILE A 679 -2.24 8.32 -16.13
N HIS A 680 -1.97 9.38 -16.87
CA HIS A 680 -2.71 10.63 -16.78
C HIS A 680 -3.95 10.61 -17.67
N LEU A 681 -5.12 10.85 -17.07
CA LEU A 681 -6.37 11.11 -17.79
C LEU A 681 -6.45 12.59 -18.17
N VAL A 682 -6.56 12.85 -19.48
CA VAL A 682 -6.71 14.19 -20.04
C VAL A 682 -8.17 14.62 -19.98
N ARG A 683 -9.07 13.76 -20.48
CA ARG A 683 -10.53 13.99 -20.46
C ARG A 683 -11.29 12.71 -20.80
N THR A 684 -12.59 12.72 -20.54
CA THR A 684 -13.54 11.75 -21.08
C THR A 684 -14.46 12.35 -22.15
N PHE A 685 -15.05 11.49 -22.95
CA PHE A 685 -16.14 11.84 -23.85
C PHE A 685 -17.19 10.73 -23.85
N LYS A 686 -18.35 11.02 -24.42
CA LYS A 686 -19.37 10.02 -24.73
C LYS A 686 -20.12 10.35 -26.01
N ASP A 687 -20.63 9.31 -26.65
CA ASP A 687 -21.68 9.42 -27.67
C ASP A 687 -22.85 8.47 -27.29
N ARG A 688 -23.76 8.18 -28.23
CA ARG A 688 -24.89 7.27 -27.97
C ARG A 688 -24.43 5.85 -27.61
N ASP A 689 -23.37 5.37 -28.23
CA ASP A 689 -22.98 3.96 -28.24
C ASP A 689 -21.71 3.67 -27.41
N TYR A 690 -20.86 4.67 -27.19
CA TYR A 690 -19.54 4.52 -26.58
C TYR A 690 -19.22 5.56 -25.49
N LEU A 691 -18.36 5.14 -24.57
CA LEU A 691 -17.60 6.00 -23.66
C LEU A 691 -16.15 6.06 -24.12
N PHE A 692 -15.50 7.20 -23.88
CA PHE A 692 -14.14 7.44 -24.31
C PHE A 692 -13.31 7.98 -23.16
N PHE A 693 -12.12 7.41 -22.96
CA PHE A 693 -11.10 7.95 -22.07
C PHE A 693 -9.90 8.39 -22.91
N LEU A 694 -9.60 9.68 -22.89
CA LEU A 694 -8.42 10.26 -23.55
C LEU A 694 -7.30 10.39 -22.52
N THR A 695 -6.23 9.64 -22.69
CA THR A 695 -5.08 9.61 -21.77
C THR A 695 -3.80 10.05 -22.47
N GLU A 696 -2.74 10.27 -21.69
CA GLU A 696 -1.38 10.34 -22.25
C GLU A 696 -1.07 9.08 -23.08
N LEU A 697 -0.26 9.24 -24.12
CA LEU A 697 0.25 8.12 -24.91
C LEU A 697 1.52 7.58 -24.25
N VAL A 698 1.57 6.27 -24.01
CA VAL A 698 2.75 5.58 -23.46
C VAL A 698 3.28 4.61 -24.52
N THR A 699 4.58 4.70 -24.83
CA THR A 699 5.15 4.11 -26.07
C THR A 699 6.25 3.07 -25.85
N GLY A 700 6.57 2.70 -24.61
CA GLY A 700 7.65 1.76 -24.30
C GLY A 700 7.25 0.28 -24.19
N GLY A 701 5.97 -0.05 -24.40
CA GLY A 701 5.44 -1.41 -24.25
C GLY A 701 5.15 -1.81 -22.79
N GLU A 702 4.74 -3.07 -22.59
CA GLU A 702 4.43 -3.62 -21.26
C GLU A 702 5.70 -3.98 -20.49
N LEU A 703 5.67 -3.81 -19.16
CA LEU A 703 6.71 -4.30 -18.26
C LEU A 703 6.81 -5.84 -18.34
N TYR A 704 5.70 -6.53 -18.60
CA TYR A 704 5.65 -7.97 -18.86
C TYR A 704 6.65 -8.41 -19.95
N ASP A 705 6.73 -7.67 -21.06
CA ASP A 705 7.68 -7.97 -22.15
C ASP A 705 9.10 -7.54 -21.78
N ALA A 706 9.23 -6.39 -21.10
CA ALA A 706 10.52 -5.85 -20.68
C ALA A 706 11.27 -6.81 -19.73
N ILE A 707 10.59 -7.38 -18.73
CA ILE A 707 11.24 -8.34 -17.80
C ILE A 707 11.67 -9.62 -18.52
N ARG A 708 10.93 -10.06 -19.54
CA ARG A 708 11.29 -11.22 -20.36
C ARG A 708 12.49 -10.93 -21.26
N GLN A 709 12.61 -9.70 -21.75
CA GLN A 709 13.78 -9.26 -22.51
C GLN A 709 15.03 -9.18 -21.62
N LEU A 710 14.87 -8.77 -20.36
CA LEU A 710 15.95 -8.65 -19.38
C LEU A 710 16.33 -10.00 -18.73
N ASP A 711 15.45 -11.01 -18.80
CA ASP A 711 15.59 -12.31 -18.15
C ASP A 711 15.59 -12.19 -16.61
N VAL A 712 16.59 -12.72 -15.90
CA VAL A 712 16.72 -12.55 -14.44
C VAL A 712 17.21 -11.14 -14.15
N LEU A 713 16.39 -10.33 -13.48
CA LEU A 713 16.76 -8.97 -13.11
C LEU A 713 17.76 -8.97 -11.95
N ASP A 714 18.78 -8.13 -12.06
CA ASP A 714 19.70 -7.87 -10.94
C ASP A 714 19.03 -7.01 -9.85
N ARG A 715 19.77 -6.77 -8.75
CA ARG A 715 19.28 -5.96 -7.62
C ARG A 715 18.85 -4.56 -8.07
N TYR A 716 19.66 -3.85 -8.84
CA TYR A 716 19.36 -2.48 -9.28
C TYR A 716 18.13 -2.43 -10.17
N GLN A 717 18.03 -3.35 -11.13
CA GLN A 717 16.91 -3.44 -12.05
C GLN A 717 15.61 -3.76 -11.31
N SER A 718 15.66 -4.71 -10.37
CA SER A 718 14.54 -5.09 -9.51
C SER A 718 14.12 -3.94 -8.60
N GLN A 719 15.08 -3.24 -7.98
CA GLN A 719 14.82 -2.06 -7.16
C GLN A 719 14.13 -0.96 -7.98
N PHE A 720 14.64 -0.64 -9.18
CA PHE A 720 14.10 0.43 -10.02
C PHE A 720 12.61 0.21 -10.32
N TYR A 721 12.26 -0.96 -10.87
CA TYR A 721 10.87 -1.23 -11.23
C TYR A 721 9.98 -1.41 -10.00
N LEU A 722 10.43 -2.15 -8.97
CA LEU A 722 9.63 -2.34 -7.77
C LEU A 722 9.40 -1.02 -7.01
N ALA A 723 10.41 -0.15 -6.91
CA ALA A 723 10.28 1.17 -6.29
C ALA A 723 9.33 2.09 -7.05
N SER A 724 9.31 2.04 -8.39
CA SER A 724 8.32 2.78 -9.19
C SER A 724 6.89 2.34 -8.88
N LEU A 725 6.68 1.01 -8.72
CA LEU A 725 5.38 0.46 -8.33
C LEU A 725 5.02 0.82 -6.89
N ILE A 726 5.97 0.76 -5.96
CA ILE A 726 5.77 1.17 -4.56
C ILE A 726 5.27 2.63 -4.49
N LEU A 727 5.88 3.55 -5.23
CA LEU A 727 5.46 4.96 -5.24
C LEU A 727 4.07 5.16 -5.86
N ALA A 728 3.74 4.42 -6.94
CA ALA A 728 2.41 4.45 -7.53
C ALA A 728 1.34 3.91 -6.57
N ILE A 729 1.62 2.77 -5.90
CA ILE A 729 0.71 2.16 -4.93
C ILE A 729 0.55 3.02 -3.67
N GLU A 730 1.64 3.62 -3.17
CA GLU A 730 1.60 4.55 -2.04
C GLU A 730 0.65 5.74 -2.33
N CYS A 731 0.75 6.32 -3.53
CA CYS A 731 -0.14 7.39 -3.97
C CYS A 731 -1.63 7.00 -3.93
N LEU A 732 -1.97 5.75 -4.31
CA LEU A 732 -3.34 5.24 -4.24
C LEU A 732 -3.78 4.95 -2.79
N HIS A 733 -2.90 4.33 -2.00
CA HIS A 733 -3.16 3.95 -0.61
C HIS A 733 -3.39 5.17 0.28
N ASP A 734 -2.66 6.27 0.05
CA ASP A 734 -2.87 7.55 0.75
C ASP A 734 -4.28 8.13 0.54
N ARG A 735 -4.94 7.77 -0.56
CA ARG A 735 -6.32 8.14 -0.90
C ARG A 735 -7.34 7.05 -0.55
N ASN A 736 -6.90 6.02 0.18
CA ASN A 736 -7.68 4.84 0.54
C ASN A 736 -8.21 4.07 -0.69
N ILE A 737 -7.42 4.02 -1.76
CA ILE A 737 -7.74 3.30 -3.00
C ILE A 737 -6.91 2.01 -3.04
N VAL A 738 -7.58 0.86 -3.12
CA VAL A 738 -6.93 -0.43 -3.40
C VAL A 738 -6.96 -0.70 -4.91
N TYR A 739 -5.84 -1.14 -5.49
CA TYR A 739 -5.70 -1.35 -6.94
C TYR A 739 -6.20 -2.73 -7.40
N ARG A 740 -5.88 -3.79 -6.66
CA ARG A 740 -6.41 -5.17 -6.75
C ARG A 740 -6.04 -6.02 -7.96
N ASP A 741 -5.34 -5.49 -8.96
CA ASP A 741 -4.84 -6.29 -10.09
C ASP A 741 -3.40 -5.90 -10.49
N LEU A 742 -2.53 -5.74 -9.50
CA LEU A 742 -1.12 -5.39 -9.73
C LEU A 742 -0.37 -6.59 -10.32
N LYS A 743 0.11 -6.42 -11.54
CA LYS A 743 0.89 -7.40 -12.32
C LYS A 743 1.68 -6.71 -13.44
N PRO A 744 2.73 -7.34 -14.00
CA PRO A 744 3.56 -6.71 -15.04
C PRO A 744 2.79 -6.30 -16.30
N GLU A 745 1.69 -6.97 -16.65
CA GLU A 745 0.85 -6.63 -17.82
C GLU A 745 0.13 -5.29 -17.67
N ASN A 746 -0.18 -4.88 -16.43
CA ASN A 746 -0.88 -3.63 -16.14
C ASN A 746 0.10 -2.46 -15.88
N VAL A 747 1.35 -2.62 -16.29
CA VAL A 747 2.39 -1.59 -16.16
C VAL A 747 3.01 -1.37 -17.53
N LEU A 748 2.93 -0.15 -18.05
CA LEU A 748 3.62 0.25 -19.26
C LEU A 748 4.93 0.95 -18.93
N LEU A 749 5.86 0.98 -19.89
CA LEU A 749 7.05 1.82 -19.85
C LEU A 749 6.85 3.02 -20.76
N ASP A 750 7.24 4.22 -20.34
CA ASP A 750 7.27 5.39 -21.22
C ASP A 750 8.51 5.42 -22.13
N SER A 751 8.61 6.43 -23.00
CA SER A 751 9.73 6.63 -23.93
C SER A 751 11.09 6.75 -23.22
N GLN A 752 11.09 7.12 -21.95
CA GLN A 752 12.27 7.22 -21.10
C GLN A 752 12.52 5.93 -20.29
N GLY A 753 11.67 4.91 -20.38
CA GLY A 753 11.82 3.62 -19.67
C GLY A 753 11.28 3.61 -18.24
N TYR A 754 10.49 4.61 -17.84
CA TYR A 754 9.87 4.68 -16.51
C TYR A 754 8.47 4.06 -16.51
N CYS A 755 8.07 3.47 -15.37
CA CYS A 755 6.78 2.80 -15.23
C CYS A 755 5.59 3.76 -15.29
N LYS A 756 4.48 3.27 -15.85
CA LYS A 756 3.15 3.85 -15.83
C LYS A 756 2.14 2.77 -15.48
N LEU A 757 1.57 2.85 -14.28
CA LEU A 757 0.45 1.99 -13.90
C LEU A 757 -0.78 2.36 -14.72
N ILE A 758 -1.38 1.37 -15.38
CA ILE A 758 -2.58 1.50 -16.23
C ILE A 758 -3.74 0.68 -15.66
N ASP A 759 -4.88 0.66 -16.35
CA ASP A 759 -6.07 -0.16 -16.08
C ASP A 759 -6.58 -0.13 -14.61
N PHE A 760 -7.51 0.79 -14.34
CA PHE A 760 -8.09 0.98 -13.02
C PHE A 760 -9.47 0.33 -12.88
N GLY A 761 -9.88 -0.55 -13.82
CA GLY A 761 -11.19 -1.21 -13.78
C GLY A 761 -11.40 -2.13 -12.58
N CYS A 762 -10.29 -2.58 -11.96
CA CYS A 762 -10.30 -3.33 -10.71
C CYS A 762 -10.05 -2.46 -9.47
N ALA A 763 -9.73 -1.18 -9.59
CA ALA A 763 -9.48 -0.33 -8.42
C ALA A 763 -10.77 -0.02 -7.65
N LYS A 764 -10.64 0.34 -6.36
CA LYS A 764 -11.79 0.75 -5.53
C LYS A 764 -11.36 1.65 -4.38
N LYS A 765 -12.10 2.73 -4.17
CA LYS A 765 -12.05 3.55 -2.96
C LYS A 765 -12.72 2.80 -1.81
N LEU A 766 -11.97 2.52 -0.75
CA LEU A 766 -12.49 1.79 0.41
C LEU A 766 -13.34 2.74 1.28
N GLY A 767 -14.48 2.23 1.74
CA GLY A 767 -15.36 2.95 2.67
C GLY A 767 -14.84 2.94 4.11
N PRO A 768 -15.62 3.44 5.08
CA PRO A 768 -15.21 3.59 6.49
C PRO A 768 -14.70 2.30 7.15
N GLY A 769 -15.19 1.13 6.72
CA GLY A 769 -14.74 -0.17 7.21
C GLY A 769 -13.39 -0.65 6.64
N ASN A 770 -12.77 0.08 5.72
CA ASN A 770 -11.49 -0.24 5.06
C ASN A 770 -11.40 -1.67 4.50
N ARG A 771 -12.55 -2.27 4.16
CA ARG A 771 -12.66 -3.63 3.66
C ARG A 771 -13.57 -3.69 2.43
N THR A 772 -13.27 -4.62 1.55
CA THR A 772 -14.12 -5.04 0.44
C THR A 772 -14.08 -6.57 0.35
N TYR A 773 -15.15 -7.15 -0.20
CA TYR A 773 -15.35 -8.62 -0.21
C TYR A 773 -15.48 -9.20 -1.63
N THR A 774 -15.39 -8.34 -2.65
CA THR A 774 -15.47 -8.76 -4.06
C THR A 774 -14.20 -9.51 -4.44
N ILE A 775 -14.31 -10.72 -4.96
CA ILE A 775 -13.16 -11.53 -5.40
C ILE A 775 -12.90 -11.22 -6.87
N LEU A 776 -11.71 -10.72 -7.17
CA LEU A 776 -11.26 -10.29 -8.50
C LEU A 776 -9.73 -10.19 -8.54
N GLY A 777 -9.19 -10.07 -9.75
CA GLY A 777 -7.76 -9.98 -10.01
C GLY A 777 -7.22 -11.26 -10.65
N THR A 778 -5.93 -11.29 -10.89
CA THR A 778 -5.27 -12.42 -11.57
C THR A 778 -4.84 -13.48 -10.53
N PRO A 779 -5.32 -14.75 -10.59
CA PRO A 779 -5.18 -15.75 -9.52
C PRO A 779 -3.80 -15.84 -8.87
N HIS A 780 -2.73 -15.84 -9.68
CA HIS A 780 -1.35 -15.94 -9.22
C HIS A 780 -0.87 -14.75 -8.38
N TYR A 781 -1.48 -13.58 -8.56
CA TYR A 781 -1.14 -12.34 -7.84
C TYR A 781 -2.12 -12.05 -6.68
N MET A 782 -3.18 -12.85 -6.53
CA MET A 782 -4.18 -12.64 -5.49
C MET A 782 -3.66 -13.00 -4.11
N ALA A 783 -3.92 -12.12 -3.15
CA ALA A 783 -3.54 -12.33 -1.76
C ALA A 783 -4.43 -13.40 -1.07
N PRO A 784 -3.90 -14.15 -0.08
CA PRO A 784 -4.65 -15.17 0.67
C PRO A 784 -5.99 -14.67 1.23
N GLU A 785 -6.01 -13.45 1.77
CA GLU A 785 -7.20 -12.83 2.35
C GLU A 785 -8.33 -12.57 1.33
N ILE A 786 -7.99 -12.40 0.04
CA ILE A 786 -8.98 -12.27 -1.03
C ILE A 786 -9.65 -13.62 -1.28
N ILE A 787 -8.83 -14.68 -1.38
CA ILE A 787 -9.28 -16.05 -1.67
C ILE A 787 -10.16 -16.58 -0.53
N LEU A 788 -9.79 -16.31 0.72
CA LEU A 788 -10.54 -16.74 1.91
C LEU A 788 -11.88 -16.00 2.10
N GLY A 789 -12.11 -14.88 1.40
CA GLY A 789 -13.39 -14.17 1.45
C GLY A 789 -13.69 -13.46 2.79
N LYS A 790 -12.73 -13.37 3.72
CA LYS A 790 -12.87 -12.71 5.04
C LYS A 790 -12.77 -11.17 4.98
N GLY A 791 -12.85 -10.61 3.79
CA GLY A 791 -12.66 -9.18 3.53
C GLY A 791 -11.19 -8.78 3.52
N TYR A 792 -10.85 -7.87 2.62
CA TYR A 792 -9.48 -7.40 2.41
C TYR A 792 -9.46 -5.90 2.14
N GLY A 793 -8.28 -5.29 2.29
CA GLY A 793 -8.06 -3.86 2.05
C GLY A 793 -6.78 -3.62 1.24
N LEU A 794 -6.09 -2.52 1.56
CA LEU A 794 -4.87 -2.05 0.88
C LEU A 794 -3.73 -3.10 0.89
N SER A 795 -3.69 -3.99 1.89
CA SER A 795 -2.67 -5.04 2.04
C SER A 795 -2.57 -5.98 0.83
N ALA A 796 -3.66 -6.14 0.07
CA ALA A 796 -3.70 -6.98 -1.12
C ALA A 796 -2.66 -6.56 -2.17
N ASP A 797 -2.48 -5.26 -2.39
CA ASP A 797 -1.52 -4.76 -3.37
C ASP A 797 -0.07 -5.01 -2.91
N ILE A 798 0.16 -5.01 -1.60
CA ILE A 798 1.47 -5.28 -0.99
C ILE A 798 1.90 -6.73 -1.18
N TRP A 799 0.94 -7.67 -1.14
CA TRP A 799 1.21 -9.07 -1.51
C TRP A 799 1.63 -9.19 -2.96
N ALA A 800 0.91 -8.52 -3.88
CA ALA A 800 1.21 -8.55 -5.30
C ALA A 800 2.61 -7.98 -5.61
N LEU A 801 3.07 -6.95 -4.89
CA LEU A 801 4.47 -6.48 -4.97
C LEU A 801 5.47 -7.59 -4.64
N GLY A 802 5.17 -8.45 -3.66
CA GLY A 802 5.99 -9.62 -3.31
C GLY A 802 6.02 -10.67 -4.42
N VAL A 803 4.89 -10.92 -5.08
CA VAL A 803 4.81 -11.82 -6.25
C VAL A 803 5.65 -11.29 -7.41
N ILE A 804 5.55 -9.98 -7.69
CA ILE A 804 6.29 -9.31 -8.76
C ILE A 804 7.80 -9.32 -8.50
N LEU A 805 8.25 -9.01 -7.28
CA LEU A 805 9.68 -9.08 -6.93
C LEU A 805 10.23 -10.50 -7.09
N PHE A 806 9.43 -11.51 -6.72
CA PHE A 806 9.81 -12.90 -6.94
C PHE A 806 9.94 -13.22 -8.43
N GLU A 807 9.00 -12.77 -9.26
CA GLU A 807 9.06 -12.95 -10.71
C GLU A 807 10.32 -12.28 -11.31
N PHE A 808 10.65 -11.06 -10.91
CA PHE A 808 11.85 -10.34 -11.37
C PHE A 808 13.14 -11.12 -11.14
N MET A 809 13.32 -11.69 -9.96
CA MET A 809 14.60 -12.28 -9.54
C MET A 809 14.66 -13.80 -9.67
N CYS A 810 13.51 -14.47 -9.87
CA CYS A 810 13.41 -15.93 -9.92
C CYS A 810 12.83 -16.47 -11.23
N ILE A 811 12.36 -15.62 -12.16
CA ILE A 811 11.79 -15.96 -13.48
C ILE A 811 10.64 -16.98 -13.46
N CYS A 812 10.06 -17.20 -12.28
CA CYS A 812 8.89 -18.03 -12.05
C CYS A 812 8.01 -17.38 -10.97
N LEU A 813 6.82 -17.92 -10.76
CA LEU A 813 5.89 -17.43 -9.74
C LEU A 813 6.11 -18.17 -8.42
N PRO A 814 5.94 -17.51 -7.26
CA PRO A 814 6.18 -18.13 -5.95
C PRO A 814 5.20 -19.26 -5.63
N PHE A 815 4.01 -19.23 -6.23
CA PHE A 815 2.93 -20.19 -5.99
C PHE A 815 2.24 -20.54 -7.31
N GLY A 816 1.99 -21.84 -7.55
CA GLY A 816 1.19 -22.30 -8.68
C GLY A 816 1.76 -21.97 -10.06
N HIS A 817 3.08 -21.87 -10.22
CA HIS A 817 3.73 -21.50 -11.49
C HIS A 817 3.28 -22.39 -12.67
N ASP A 818 3.30 -23.71 -12.46
CA ASP A 818 2.92 -24.70 -13.48
C ASP A 818 1.44 -25.09 -13.43
N ALA A 819 0.67 -24.51 -12.50
CA ALA A 819 -0.73 -24.86 -12.31
C ALA A 819 -1.61 -24.13 -13.31
N GLU A 820 -2.37 -24.88 -14.10
CA GLU A 820 -3.40 -24.34 -15.00
C GLU A 820 -4.75 -24.18 -14.30
N ASP A 821 -5.05 -25.06 -13.35
CA ASP A 821 -6.30 -25.03 -12.59
C ASP A 821 -6.25 -23.96 -11.48
N GLN A 822 -7.31 -23.15 -11.40
CA GLN A 822 -7.39 -22.05 -10.45
C GLN A 822 -7.38 -22.52 -8.98
N MET A 823 -7.94 -23.69 -8.67
CA MET A 823 -7.92 -24.21 -7.30
C MET A 823 -6.56 -24.72 -6.90
N GLU A 824 -5.78 -25.28 -7.83
CA GLU A 824 -4.39 -25.63 -7.55
C GLU A 824 -3.58 -24.38 -7.21
N ILE A 825 -3.77 -23.28 -7.96
CA ILE A 825 -3.14 -21.99 -7.67
C ILE A 825 -3.58 -21.48 -6.30
N PHE A 826 -4.88 -21.43 -6.02
CA PHE A 826 -5.39 -20.97 -4.72
C PHE A 826 -4.89 -21.82 -3.56
N ARG A 827 -4.86 -23.15 -3.72
CA ARG A 827 -4.31 -24.06 -2.71
C ARG A 827 -2.83 -23.78 -2.47
N ALA A 828 -2.06 -23.54 -3.52
CA ALA A 828 -0.65 -23.18 -3.39
C ALA A 828 -0.47 -21.86 -2.64
N VAL A 829 -1.23 -20.83 -3.01
CA VAL A 829 -1.22 -19.52 -2.30
C VAL A 829 -1.56 -19.69 -0.82
N LEU A 830 -2.58 -20.49 -0.48
CA LEU A 830 -3.03 -20.66 0.90
C LEU A 830 -2.11 -21.54 1.76
N THR A 831 -1.49 -22.58 1.17
CA THR A 831 -0.87 -23.67 1.96
C THR A 831 0.57 -24.01 1.60
N ALA A 832 1.06 -23.69 0.41
CA ALA A 832 2.39 -24.09 -0.01
C ALA A 832 3.49 -23.35 0.79
N LYS A 833 4.58 -24.06 1.08
CA LYS A 833 5.76 -23.42 1.68
C LYS A 833 6.47 -22.58 0.61
N LEU A 834 6.73 -21.31 0.90
CA LEU A 834 7.53 -20.45 0.04
C LEU A 834 8.96 -21.03 -0.07
N ALA A 835 9.40 -21.28 -1.30
CA ALA A 835 10.72 -21.80 -1.61
C ALA A 835 11.42 -20.88 -2.61
N PHE A 836 12.74 -20.78 -2.48
CA PHE A 836 13.57 -19.95 -3.36
C PHE A 836 14.49 -20.84 -4.19
N PRO A 837 14.67 -20.54 -5.49
CA PRO A 837 15.62 -21.28 -6.31
C PRO A 837 17.05 -21.03 -5.81
N SER A 838 17.94 -22.00 -6.00
CA SER A 838 19.35 -21.88 -5.58
C SER A 838 20.12 -20.78 -6.31
N SER A 839 19.59 -20.28 -7.44
CA SER A 839 20.10 -19.14 -8.19
C SER A 839 19.97 -17.82 -7.44
N LEU A 840 18.95 -17.66 -6.57
CA LEU A 840 18.78 -16.45 -5.78
C LEU A 840 19.83 -16.39 -4.67
N LYS A 841 20.84 -15.53 -4.84
CA LYS A 841 21.93 -15.34 -3.86
C LYS A 841 21.69 -14.17 -2.91
N ASP A 842 20.87 -13.21 -3.32
CA ASP A 842 20.59 -12.01 -2.55
C ASP A 842 19.71 -12.33 -1.33
N ARG A 843 20.31 -12.26 -0.14
CA ARG A 843 19.63 -12.57 1.13
C ARG A 843 18.62 -11.50 1.52
N ASP A 844 18.88 -10.23 1.21
CA ASP A 844 17.97 -9.13 1.53
C ASP A 844 16.73 -9.18 0.64
N ALA A 845 16.92 -9.54 -0.64
CA ALA A 845 15.79 -9.79 -1.55
C ALA A 845 14.93 -10.95 -1.07
N ALA A 846 15.55 -12.07 -0.68
CA ALA A 846 14.84 -13.23 -0.14
C ALA A 846 14.09 -12.90 1.16
N ASP A 847 14.67 -12.07 2.04
CA ASP A 847 14.01 -11.60 3.26
C ASP A 847 12.80 -10.71 2.94
N LEU A 848 12.99 -9.72 2.05
CA LEU A 848 11.91 -8.83 1.63
C LEU A 848 10.75 -9.61 1.01
N MET A 849 11.04 -10.56 0.11
CA MET A 849 10.03 -11.44 -0.49
C MET A 849 9.27 -12.25 0.56
N LYS A 850 9.94 -12.85 1.55
CA LYS A 850 9.27 -13.58 2.64
C LYS A 850 8.33 -12.69 3.43
N ARG A 851 8.73 -11.44 3.69
CA ARG A 851 7.95 -10.49 4.48
C ARG A 851 6.78 -9.88 3.71
N LEU A 852 6.92 -9.66 2.39
CA LEU A 852 5.83 -9.24 1.50
C LEU A 852 4.82 -10.37 1.26
N LEU A 853 5.31 -11.61 1.10
CA LEU A 853 4.50 -12.82 0.93
C LEU A 853 4.08 -13.45 2.28
N CYS A 854 3.99 -12.64 3.33
CA CYS A 854 3.40 -13.06 4.59
C CYS A 854 1.88 -13.18 4.43
N ARG A 855 1.32 -14.34 4.80
CA ARG A 855 -0.11 -14.63 4.61
C ARG A 855 -1.02 -13.85 5.55
N VAL A 856 -0.53 -13.48 6.73
CA VAL A 856 -1.26 -12.68 7.71
C VAL A 856 -1.03 -11.21 7.37
N PRO A 857 -2.06 -10.47 6.90
CA PRO A 857 -1.88 -9.10 6.42
C PRO A 857 -1.30 -8.14 7.46
N GLU A 858 -1.66 -8.31 8.73
CA GLU A 858 -1.31 -7.38 9.81
C GLU A 858 0.18 -7.40 10.18
N VAL A 859 0.89 -8.48 9.87
CA VAL A 859 2.34 -8.62 10.07
C VAL A 859 3.12 -8.66 8.75
N ARG A 860 2.43 -8.43 7.62
CA ARG A 860 3.07 -8.25 6.31
C ARG A 860 3.83 -6.93 6.31
N ILE A 861 5.09 -6.92 5.86
CA ILE A 861 5.85 -5.68 5.73
C ILE A 861 5.10 -4.74 4.77
N GLY A 862 5.00 -3.46 5.09
CA GLY A 862 4.16 -2.52 4.33
C GLY A 862 2.75 -2.35 4.89
N CYS A 863 2.32 -3.16 5.87
CA CYS A 863 0.98 -3.11 6.46
C CYS A 863 0.96 -2.71 7.95
N SER A 864 2.13 -2.49 8.56
CA SER A 864 2.28 -1.98 9.92
C SER A 864 1.84 -0.50 10.04
N ARG A 865 2.00 0.09 11.22
CA ARG A 865 1.86 1.55 11.45
C ARG A 865 2.62 2.40 10.43
N ASN A 866 3.81 1.97 10.02
CA ASN A 866 4.69 2.70 9.11
C ASN A 866 4.33 2.48 7.63
N GLN A 867 3.39 1.58 7.33
CA GLN A 867 2.93 1.28 5.97
C GLN A 867 4.12 0.98 5.03
N LEU A 868 4.07 1.43 3.77
CA LEU A 868 5.12 1.24 2.76
C LEU A 868 6.48 1.83 3.12
N LYS A 869 6.58 2.69 4.15
CA LYS A 869 7.87 3.17 4.65
C LYS A 869 8.78 2.03 5.11
N ASP A 870 8.22 1.01 5.77
CA ASP A 870 9.00 -0.16 6.19
C ASP A 870 9.59 -0.92 4.98
N VAL A 871 8.89 -0.91 3.85
CA VAL A 871 9.38 -1.50 2.59
C VAL A 871 10.51 -0.66 2.01
N LYS A 872 10.33 0.67 1.96
CA LYS A 872 11.32 1.62 1.43
C LYS A 872 12.62 1.66 2.25
N GLU A 873 12.54 1.42 3.56
CA GLU A 873 13.69 1.39 4.48
C GLU A 873 14.30 -0.01 4.65
N HIS A 874 13.78 -1.02 3.96
CA HIS A 874 14.33 -2.37 4.00
C HIS A 874 15.78 -2.41 3.48
N SER A 875 16.64 -3.29 4.03
CA SER A 875 18.03 -3.43 3.60
C SER A 875 18.22 -3.67 2.10
N PHE A 876 17.21 -4.28 1.46
CA PHE A 876 17.15 -4.45 -0.01
C PHE A 876 17.19 -3.11 -0.77
N PHE A 877 16.72 -2.01 -0.18
CA PHE A 877 16.73 -0.66 -0.75
C PHE A 877 17.75 0.28 -0.07
N SER A 878 18.66 -0.24 0.76
CA SER A 878 19.61 0.57 1.54
C SER A 878 20.54 1.45 0.68
N ASP A 879 20.80 1.05 -0.57
CA ASP A 879 21.59 1.77 -1.57
C ASP A 879 20.73 2.43 -2.66
N PHE A 880 19.39 2.43 -2.51
CA PHE A 880 18.46 2.96 -3.48
C PHE A 880 17.96 4.37 -3.11
N ASN A 881 17.79 5.23 -4.11
CA ASN A 881 17.37 6.62 -3.89
C ASN A 881 16.01 6.91 -4.55
N TYR A 882 14.95 6.92 -3.74
CA TYR A 882 13.58 7.17 -4.19
C TYR A 882 13.36 8.59 -4.74
N ASP A 883 14.05 9.59 -4.17
CA ASP A 883 13.97 10.98 -4.64
C ASP A 883 14.52 11.13 -6.06
N ARG A 884 15.65 10.47 -6.34
CA ARG A 884 16.21 10.42 -7.70
C ARG A 884 15.32 9.65 -8.66
N LEU A 885 14.62 8.62 -8.19
CA LEU A 885 13.69 7.86 -9.02
C LEU A 885 12.51 8.73 -9.47
N ILE A 886 11.79 9.37 -8.53
CA ILE A 886 10.62 10.19 -8.84
C ILE A 886 10.99 11.44 -9.65
N GLY A 887 12.18 12.01 -9.39
CA GLY A 887 12.76 13.11 -10.16
C GLY A 887 13.36 12.72 -11.50
N ARG A 888 13.19 11.46 -11.95
CA ARG A 888 13.68 10.93 -13.23
C ARG A 888 15.21 11.06 -13.45
N GLN A 889 15.99 10.96 -12.36
CA GLN A 889 17.45 11.11 -12.35
C GLN A 889 18.21 9.78 -12.33
N MET A 890 17.49 8.66 -12.45
CA MET A 890 18.04 7.31 -12.43
C MET A 890 18.05 6.72 -13.83
N LYS A 891 19.06 5.90 -14.14
CA LYS A 891 19.12 5.26 -15.46
C LYS A 891 18.11 4.10 -15.50
N PRO A 892 17.14 4.09 -16.42
CA PRO A 892 16.19 2.98 -16.53
C PRO A 892 16.94 1.68 -16.91
N PRO A 893 16.51 0.51 -16.40
CA PRO A 893 17.05 -0.80 -16.81
C PRO A 893 16.91 -1.05 -18.31
N LEU A 894 15.76 -0.69 -18.88
CA LEU A 894 15.46 -0.80 -20.29
C LEU A 894 14.88 0.53 -20.79
N LYS A 895 15.65 1.22 -21.63
CA LYS A 895 15.14 2.37 -22.40
C LYS A 895 14.64 1.86 -23.76
N PRO A 896 13.36 2.07 -24.12
CA PRO A 896 12.83 1.67 -25.42
C PRO A 896 13.59 2.33 -26.58
N LYS A 897 13.89 1.56 -27.63
CA LYS A 897 14.59 2.06 -28.84
C LYS A 897 13.65 2.68 -29.87
N ALA A 898 12.39 2.26 -29.86
CA ALA A 898 11.33 2.69 -30.76
C ALA A 898 10.00 2.59 -30.01
N GLU A 899 8.94 3.17 -30.60
CA GLU A 899 7.58 2.98 -30.10
C GLU A 899 7.20 1.49 -30.20
N ASN A 900 6.67 0.95 -29.11
CA ASN A 900 6.26 -0.43 -28.99
C ASN A 900 4.84 -0.49 -28.41
N TYR A 901 3.94 -1.16 -29.12
CA TYR A 901 2.52 -1.28 -28.79
C TYR A 901 2.13 -2.75 -28.70
N CYS A 902 1.07 -3.05 -27.95
CA CYS A 902 0.58 -4.43 -27.81
C CYS A 902 -0.02 -4.97 -29.10
N ASP A 903 -0.77 -4.13 -29.79
CA ASP A 903 -1.34 -4.40 -31.11
C ASP A 903 -0.80 -3.41 -32.14
N ASP A 904 -0.67 -3.85 -33.40
CA ASP A 904 -0.16 -3.04 -34.49
C ASP A 904 -1.09 -3.11 -35.71
N ASP A 905 -2.33 -2.65 -35.56
CA ASP A 905 -3.38 -2.75 -36.59
C ASP A 905 -3.75 -1.36 -37.17
N PRO A 906 -3.49 -1.12 -38.48
CA PRO A 906 -3.75 0.17 -39.12
C PRO A 906 -5.24 0.47 -39.41
N GLY A 907 -6.21 -0.41 -39.12
CA GLY A 907 -7.60 -0.01 -39.37
C GLY A 907 -8.72 -1.05 -39.25
N ALA A 908 -8.98 -1.57 -38.06
CA ALA A 908 -10.26 -2.24 -37.80
C ALA A 908 -11.38 -1.22 -37.49
N ASP A 909 -12.38 -1.09 -38.37
CA ASP A 909 -13.65 -0.42 -38.05
C ASP A 909 -14.54 -1.36 -37.22
N GLU A 910 -14.56 -1.14 -35.91
CA GLU A 910 -15.24 -2.03 -34.95
C GLU A 910 -16.73 -1.71 -34.75
N ARG A 911 -17.30 -0.74 -35.49
CA ARG A 911 -18.76 -0.52 -35.48
C ARG A 911 -19.55 -1.79 -35.87
N GLU A 912 -18.86 -2.78 -36.42
CA GLU A 912 -19.38 -4.09 -36.80
C GLU A 912 -19.47 -5.12 -35.65
N VAL A 913 -18.64 -5.01 -34.58
CA VAL A 913 -18.42 -6.12 -33.62
C VAL A 913 -19.51 -6.22 -32.55
N PHE A 914 -20.13 -5.10 -32.16
CA PHE A 914 -21.11 -5.06 -31.05
C PHE A 914 -22.48 -4.56 -31.51
N LYS A 915 -23.04 -5.07 -32.62
CA LYS A 915 -24.40 -4.72 -33.10
C LYS A 915 -25.49 -5.27 -32.15
N GLY A 916 -26.55 -4.50 -31.94
CA GLY A 916 -27.68 -4.83 -31.06
C GLY A 916 -28.78 -3.76 -31.13
N PRO A 917 -29.92 -3.94 -30.43
CA PRO A 917 -31.04 -2.97 -30.48
C PRO A 917 -30.60 -1.58 -29.98
N PRO A 918 -31.21 -0.49 -30.48
CA PRO A 918 -30.78 0.88 -30.17
C PRO A 918 -30.66 1.11 -28.65
N LEU A 919 -29.52 1.66 -28.22
CA LEU A 919 -29.36 2.11 -26.84
C LEU A 919 -30.20 3.38 -26.60
N LYS A 920 -30.47 3.70 -25.33
CA LYS A 920 -31.15 4.95 -24.97
C LYS A 920 -30.27 6.14 -25.33
N ASP A 921 -30.90 7.28 -25.65
CA ASP A 921 -30.18 8.51 -25.98
C ASP A 921 -29.38 9.07 -24.79
N SER A 922 -29.82 8.78 -23.57
CA SER A 922 -29.08 9.15 -22.35
C SER A 922 -29.24 8.12 -21.23
N TYR A 923 -28.21 8.03 -20.41
CA TYR A 923 -28.22 7.29 -19.16
C TYR A 923 -27.76 8.19 -18.02
N SER A 924 -28.35 8.06 -16.83
CA SER A 924 -27.91 8.83 -15.66
C SER A 924 -26.48 8.47 -15.23
N TRP A 925 -26.11 7.19 -15.36
CA TRP A 925 -24.81 6.67 -14.92
C TRP A 925 -23.63 7.15 -15.78
N ASP A 926 -23.87 7.69 -16.97
CA ASP A 926 -22.82 8.25 -17.83
C ASP A 926 -22.81 9.78 -17.88
N ALA A 927 -23.57 10.47 -17.02
CA ALA A 927 -23.75 11.92 -17.05
C ALA A 927 -22.44 12.72 -16.97
N GLU A 928 -21.49 12.23 -16.17
CA GLU A 928 -20.20 12.87 -15.85
C GLU A 928 -19.08 12.61 -16.87
N PHE A 929 -19.38 11.96 -18.00
CA PHE A 929 -18.43 11.58 -19.05
C PHE A 929 -18.28 12.61 -20.17
#